data_AF-A0A1I7A6H1-F1
#
_entry.id   AF-A0A1I7A6H1-F1
#
_cell.length_a   1.000
_cell.length_b   1.000
_cell.length_c   1.000
_cell.angle_alpha   90.00
_cell.angle_beta   90.00
_cell.angle_gamma   90.00
#
_symmetry.space_group_name_H-M   'P 1'
#
loop_
_entity.id
_entity.type
_entity.pdbx_description
1 polymer ?
#
loop_
_entity_poly.entity_id
_entity_poly.type
_entity_poly.pdbx_seq_one_letter_code
_entity_poly.pdbx_strand_id
1 'polypeptide(L)'
;MPSKDKQREDSPFLSEGDLETPFLDRELFVKEVEPELEAHLETLISESPFTHAFEESQRKIFESDFYEEDIYEEREEPEIESFYKHEAEPQEEDFSVGDDTLEQPYARKLEVTKADELEDELSWEERAGADNYPADENETYSEKEFSNPEYSTDELYYSGEDTYEVDRESFPEEKLSIPQQMWVEPEEIWIEPEEEGIYPLEETVYGEEEPLLDEEFFIQSEEEGINWPSFESELGPAIPAYITEFATNLGKEWSRLRKGSPSAGEITKWLLQDYQDTLEGARLRWKGNYNKGKYTVEAIGRAWVISRQENMKFQIFSLSGSIKPLLNFKPPAVSVTMVSSKLISGSSKALVAPITVKFVEELRQRYRKPFDVSNYRGHGGGSFLNRGYSLDLFLKGLDERKFYPYKEAIEFLKAVKEAARAIQAEWRVIYNDFSVAKAINQETGRENVIFVGKAVKDKNNRVIGLNWHGPDPLILHFHLDLAPSASISARGIRPSATPVKPVTPTPATSVPKPSQSAAKPATELVRFVQRILNAAEGERLNPDGALGPLTKGALERFRRKYSLGTGGVLDSKTEIALIQRAFEELAQQSIFAQLGLLDARTKETISKFKSERGLGFNATIDAATRAALADAVTRRLTPTPPAPSYSKSAAAGGIKVSDKVVSMVERYRPLVEAAAAKYGVDSALILGVIAAESGGNKDLVAKSGYTGLMQSDKGEIYKQPAVSIDSGTKKLRDFRIIMENVLKERGQRYDQLPEAEQLRLLALAYNAGPVTVAKALQYAAESGNPERWLDGEHYKRALLFTGAYSLKQAEASCLKGMDPLEKTARMEEAVRVWNQWRIGTKKVNWQKLQDPPLWSSVSASLPPFIVCAIEFKHRNSPKYAEKIMAYRARFKSL
;
A
#
# COMPACT_ATOMS: atom_id res chain seq x y z
N MET A 1 71.15 -45.76 -22.28
CA MET A 1 71.02 -47.05 -21.57
C MET A 1 70.77 -46.75 -20.09
N PRO A 2 70.05 -47.61 -19.33
CA PRO A 2 69.03 -48.61 -19.74
C PRO A 2 67.65 -47.91 -19.93
N SER A 3 66.64 -48.39 -20.69
CA SER A 3 66.01 -49.72 -20.84
C SER A 3 65.12 -50.08 -19.63
N LYS A 4 63.83 -50.44 -19.74
CA LYS A 4 63.03 -51.09 -20.82
C LYS A 4 61.71 -50.31 -21.08
N ASP A 5 61.11 -50.23 -22.28
CA ASP A 5 60.45 -51.28 -23.11
C ASP A 5 59.23 -51.94 -22.42
N LYS A 6 58.03 -52.08 -23.02
CA LYS A 6 57.66 -52.09 -24.46
C LYS A 6 56.14 -51.88 -24.76
N GLN A 7 55.83 -51.24 -25.91
CA GLN A 7 54.77 -51.50 -26.93
C GLN A 7 53.27 -51.64 -26.51
N ARG A 8 52.27 -50.97 -27.16
CA ARG A 8 51.68 -51.14 -28.53
C ARG A 8 50.97 -52.50 -28.71
N GLU A 9 49.83 -52.68 -29.39
CA GLU A 9 48.86 -51.84 -30.17
C GLU A 9 47.55 -52.69 -30.33
N ASP A 10 46.37 -52.30 -30.86
CA ASP A 10 45.89 -51.12 -31.62
C ASP A 10 44.33 -50.89 -31.40
N SER A 11 43.64 -50.20 -32.32
CA SER A 11 42.17 -49.99 -32.46
C SER A 11 41.60 -50.90 -33.62
N PRO A 12 40.43 -50.71 -34.32
CA PRO A 12 39.29 -49.77 -34.19
C PRO A 12 37.83 -50.27 -34.45
N PHE A 13 36.84 -49.39 -34.18
CA PHE A 13 35.55 -49.15 -34.92
C PHE A 13 34.37 -50.17 -34.97
N LEU A 14 33.19 -49.63 -35.35
CA LEU A 14 31.87 -50.25 -35.67
C LEU A 14 31.03 -50.77 -34.46
N SER A 15 29.69 -50.68 -34.45
CA SER A 15 28.72 -49.91 -35.28
C SER A 15 27.39 -49.66 -34.52
N GLU A 16 26.47 -48.92 -35.12
CA GLU A 16 25.05 -48.82 -34.73
C GLU A 16 24.31 -50.16 -34.95
N GLY A 17 23.10 -50.31 -34.37
CA GLY A 17 22.19 -51.44 -34.65
C GLY A 17 21.13 -51.66 -33.56
N ASP A 18 19.86 -51.55 -33.93
CA ASP A 18 18.68 -51.73 -33.08
C ASP A 18 18.47 -53.17 -32.58
N LEU A 19 17.58 -53.35 -31.59
CA LEU A 19 16.45 -54.30 -31.69
C LEU A 19 15.39 -54.09 -30.58
N GLU A 20 14.20 -54.63 -30.81
CA GLU A 20 12.96 -54.30 -30.12
C GLU A 20 12.61 -55.25 -28.95
N THR A 21 11.46 -54.98 -28.33
CA THR A 21 10.70 -55.85 -27.39
C THR A 21 10.19 -57.13 -28.11
N PRO A 22 9.53 -58.15 -27.46
CA PRO A 22 8.85 -58.13 -26.15
C PRO A 22 8.95 -59.43 -25.29
N PHE A 23 8.25 -59.49 -24.15
CA PHE A 23 7.13 -60.43 -23.87
C PHE A 23 6.55 -60.28 -22.44
N LEU A 24 5.32 -60.73 -22.22
CA LEU A 24 4.67 -60.91 -20.91
C LEU A 24 4.63 -62.39 -20.51
N ASP A 25 4.75 -62.68 -19.21
CA ASP A 25 3.69 -63.24 -18.32
C ASP A 25 4.36 -63.73 -17.01
N ARG A 26 3.80 -63.78 -15.79
CA ARG A 26 2.46 -63.65 -15.15
C ARG A 26 2.11 -64.97 -14.42
N GLU A 27 1.65 -64.81 -13.18
CA GLU A 27 0.92 -65.75 -12.30
C GLU A 27 1.64 -66.41 -11.11
N LEU A 28 0.80 -66.79 -10.12
CA LEU A 28 1.05 -67.50 -8.85
C LEU A 28 1.81 -66.67 -7.78
N PHE A 29 1.33 -66.52 -6.53
CA PHE A 29 0.28 -67.23 -5.77
C PHE A 29 -0.64 -66.28 -4.96
N VAL A 30 -1.82 -66.77 -4.57
CA VAL A 30 -2.73 -66.16 -3.58
C VAL A 30 -2.97 -67.13 -2.42
N LYS A 31 -2.86 -66.64 -1.18
CA LYS A 31 -3.32 -67.17 0.13
C LYS A 31 -2.59 -66.35 1.23
N GLU A 32 -3.15 -66.02 2.39
CA GLU A 32 -4.50 -66.22 2.95
C GLU A 32 -4.74 -65.07 3.97
N VAL A 33 -5.99 -64.75 4.32
CA VAL A 33 -6.33 -63.61 5.23
C VAL A 33 -6.88 -64.16 6.55
N GLU A 34 -6.40 -63.64 7.69
CA GLU A 34 -6.98 -63.93 9.01
C GLU A 34 -8.05 -62.89 9.40
N PRO A 35 -9.19 -63.30 10.02
CA PRO A 35 -10.42 -62.51 10.04
C PRO A 35 -10.63 -61.63 11.29
N GLU A 36 -9.57 -61.19 11.98
CA GLU A 36 -9.72 -60.39 13.23
C GLU A 36 -9.65 -58.87 13.03
N LEU A 37 -9.34 -58.37 11.82
CA LEU A 37 -9.14 -56.93 11.59
C LEU A 37 -10.43 -56.15 11.27
N GLU A 38 -11.44 -56.79 10.64
CA GLU A 38 -12.70 -56.11 10.29
C GLU A 38 -13.57 -55.82 11.52
N ALA A 39 -13.62 -56.75 12.48
CA ALA A 39 -14.39 -56.61 13.73
C ALA A 39 -13.88 -55.50 14.68
N HIS A 40 -12.75 -54.86 14.37
CA HIS A 40 -12.22 -53.70 15.11
C HIS A 40 -12.35 -52.37 14.35
N LEU A 41 -12.79 -52.39 13.09
CA LEU A 41 -13.00 -51.20 12.26
C LEU A 41 -14.46 -50.72 12.30
N GLU A 42 -15.44 -51.62 12.31
CA GLU A 42 -16.86 -51.22 12.37
C GLU A 42 -17.21 -50.50 13.70
N THR A 43 -16.68 -50.99 14.83
CA THR A 43 -16.88 -50.41 16.17
C THR A 43 -16.25 -49.01 16.35
N LEU A 44 -15.35 -48.61 15.45
CA LEU A 44 -14.67 -47.31 15.46
C LEU A 44 -15.34 -46.27 14.53
N ILE A 45 -16.36 -46.69 13.77
CA ILE A 45 -17.14 -45.85 12.86
C ILE A 45 -18.52 -45.48 13.47
N SER A 46 -19.00 -46.24 14.46
CA SER A 46 -20.32 -46.03 15.09
C SER A 46 -20.41 -44.93 16.15
N GLU A 47 -19.29 -44.42 16.70
CA GLU A 47 -19.30 -43.45 17.80
C GLU A 47 -18.53 -42.15 17.49
N SER A 48 -18.99 -41.38 16.49
CA SER A 48 -18.54 -40.01 16.25
C SER A 48 -19.72 -39.06 15.99
N PRO A 49 -19.88 -37.96 16.76
CA PRO A 49 -21.05 -37.09 16.68
C PRO A 49 -21.08 -36.14 15.46
N PHE A 50 -20.17 -36.31 14.49
CA PHE A 50 -19.99 -35.38 13.37
C PHE A 50 -20.77 -35.74 12.09
N THR A 51 -21.23 -36.98 11.93
CA THR A 51 -21.86 -37.45 10.68
C THR A 51 -23.23 -36.80 10.42
N HIS A 52 -23.96 -36.44 11.49
CA HIS A 52 -25.35 -35.97 11.38
C HIS A 52 -25.50 -34.47 11.01
N ALA A 53 -24.41 -33.69 11.04
CA ALA A 53 -24.42 -32.25 10.75
C ALA A 53 -24.15 -31.90 9.27
N PHE A 54 -23.79 -32.88 8.44
CA PHE A 54 -23.38 -32.64 7.05
C PHE A 54 -24.56 -32.74 6.07
N GLU A 55 -25.39 -33.78 6.19
CA GLU A 55 -26.45 -34.10 5.22
C GLU A 55 -27.62 -33.10 5.23
N GLU A 56 -27.92 -32.47 6.37
CA GLU A 56 -28.98 -31.45 6.46
C GLU A 56 -28.63 -30.17 5.67
N SER A 57 -27.35 -29.92 5.39
CA SER A 57 -26.90 -28.74 4.62
C SER A 57 -27.18 -28.84 3.12
N GLN A 58 -27.24 -30.05 2.55
CA GLN A 58 -27.40 -30.28 1.11
C GLN A 58 -28.85 -30.16 0.62
N ARG A 59 -29.84 -30.18 1.53
CA ARG A 59 -31.27 -30.28 1.19
C ARG A 59 -32.03 -28.94 1.15
N LYS A 60 -31.32 -27.81 1.15
CA LYS A 60 -31.90 -26.44 1.13
C LYS A 60 -31.34 -25.52 0.04
N ILE A 61 -30.69 -26.06 -0.98
CA ILE A 61 -30.14 -25.28 -2.12
C ILE A 61 -30.70 -25.81 -3.45
N PHE A 62 -32.00 -26.09 -3.51
CA PHE A 62 -32.78 -26.24 -4.75
C PHE A 62 -34.27 -26.11 -4.44
N GLU A 63 -34.78 -24.88 -4.49
CA GLU A 63 -36.13 -24.54 -4.98
C GLU A 63 -36.23 -23.01 -5.02
N SER A 64 -36.70 -22.48 -6.15
CA SER A 64 -36.93 -21.07 -6.40
C SER A 64 -38.41 -20.88 -6.68
N ASP A 65 -39.04 -19.86 -6.12
CA ASP A 65 -40.34 -19.42 -6.63
C ASP A 65 -40.59 -17.92 -6.43
N PHE A 66 -41.62 -17.44 -7.14
CA PHE A 66 -41.96 -16.03 -7.36
C PHE A 66 -42.93 -15.44 -6.30
N TYR A 67 -43.49 -14.25 -6.60
CA TYR A 67 -44.55 -13.51 -5.90
C TYR A 67 -44.12 -12.74 -4.63
N GLU A 68 -44.68 -11.56 -4.32
CA GLU A 68 -45.18 -10.44 -5.14
C GLU A 68 -45.25 -9.19 -4.22
N GLU A 69 -45.86 -8.08 -4.63
CA GLU A 69 -46.11 -6.94 -3.73
C GLU A 69 -47.26 -7.24 -2.75
N ASP A 70 -47.18 -6.72 -1.52
CA ASP A 70 -48.42 -6.42 -0.77
C ASP A 70 -48.24 -5.27 0.23
N ILE A 71 -49.34 -4.58 0.55
CA ILE A 71 -49.36 -3.27 1.24
C ILE A 71 -50.19 -3.34 2.52
N TYR A 72 -49.57 -3.06 3.67
CA TYR A 72 -50.25 -2.62 4.90
C TYR A 72 -49.40 -1.52 5.57
N GLU A 73 -49.86 -0.27 5.64
CA GLU A 73 -50.95 0.29 6.47
C GLU A 73 -50.59 0.40 7.96
N GLU A 74 -50.79 1.61 8.50
CA GLU A 74 -50.59 1.94 9.91
C GLU A 74 -51.77 1.44 10.75
N ARG A 75 -51.51 0.97 11.99
CA ARG A 75 -52.56 0.88 13.00
C ARG A 75 -52.05 1.06 14.43
N GLU A 76 -52.97 1.45 15.29
CA GLU A 76 -52.72 2.10 16.57
C GLU A 76 -52.44 1.12 17.73
N GLU A 77 -51.93 1.66 18.83
CA GLU A 77 -51.80 0.98 20.12
C GLU A 77 -53.18 0.72 20.76
N PRO A 78 -53.21 -0.10 21.83
CA PRO A 78 -53.81 0.47 23.04
C PRO A 78 -53.03 0.21 24.34
N GLU A 79 -53.09 1.17 25.25
CA GLU A 79 -52.66 1.07 26.64
C GLU A 79 -53.59 0.14 27.44
N ILE A 80 -53.05 -0.61 28.41
CA ILE A 80 -53.79 -1.08 29.60
C ILE A 80 -52.87 -0.97 30.84
N GLU A 81 -53.45 -0.52 31.95
CA GLU A 81 -52.77 -0.07 33.16
C GLU A 81 -52.95 -1.05 34.36
N SER A 82 -52.29 -0.72 35.49
CA SER A 82 -52.67 -1.06 36.88
C SER A 82 -52.13 -2.34 37.58
N PHE A 83 -51.36 -2.09 38.67
CA PHE A 83 -51.54 -2.49 40.10
C PHE A 83 -51.72 -3.98 40.51
N TYR A 84 -51.17 -4.51 41.63
CA TYR A 84 -50.53 -3.99 42.89
C TYR A 84 -49.19 -4.78 43.18
N LYS A 85 -48.51 -4.89 44.36
CA LYS A 85 -48.77 -4.57 45.79
C LYS A 85 -47.50 -4.46 46.71
N HIS A 86 -47.71 -3.91 47.91
CA HIS A 86 -46.98 -3.91 49.22
C HIS A 86 -46.27 -5.24 49.63
N GLU A 87 -45.33 -5.34 50.61
CA GLU A 87 -44.72 -4.39 51.60
C GLU A 87 -43.43 -4.95 52.29
N ALA A 88 -42.86 -4.15 53.21
CA ALA A 88 -42.07 -4.50 54.41
C ALA A 88 -40.50 -4.47 54.39
N GLU A 89 -39.98 -3.39 54.98
CA GLU A 89 -38.70 -3.22 55.71
C GLU A 89 -39.01 -3.13 57.23
N PRO A 90 -38.05 -2.89 58.16
CA PRO A 90 -36.61 -3.17 58.22
C PRO A 90 -36.21 -3.88 59.55
N GLN A 91 -34.90 -4.03 59.85
CA GLN A 91 -34.43 -3.91 61.24
C GLN A 91 -32.94 -3.50 61.36
N GLU A 92 -32.65 -2.57 62.27
CA GLU A 92 -31.30 -2.21 62.76
C GLU A 92 -31.08 -2.81 64.16
N GLU A 93 -29.83 -3.08 64.55
CA GLU A 93 -29.39 -3.02 65.96
C GLU A 93 -27.95 -2.46 66.03
N ASP A 94 -27.65 -1.71 67.10
CA ASP A 94 -26.39 -1.01 67.40
C ASP A 94 -25.82 -1.50 68.74
N PHE A 95 -24.49 -1.58 68.89
CA PHE A 95 -23.84 -1.71 70.21
C PHE A 95 -22.39 -1.16 70.27
N SER A 96 -22.27 0.16 70.41
CA SER A 96 -21.55 0.83 71.52
C SER A 96 -20.13 0.37 71.97
N VAL A 97 -19.15 1.26 71.72
CA VAL A 97 -18.10 1.79 72.64
C VAL A 97 -17.09 0.84 73.32
N GLY A 98 -15.79 1.16 73.15
CA GLY A 98 -14.70 0.79 74.05
C GLY A 98 -13.40 1.55 73.72
N ASP A 99 -12.87 2.33 74.66
CA ASP A 99 -11.65 3.15 74.54
C ASP A 99 -10.58 2.63 75.51
N ASP A 100 -9.34 2.42 75.05
CA ASP A 100 -8.17 2.84 75.84
C ASP A 100 -6.85 2.92 75.03
N THR A 101 -6.04 3.85 75.50
CA THR A 101 -4.75 4.40 75.08
C THR A 101 -3.54 3.44 75.01
N LEU A 102 -2.53 3.73 74.16
CA LEU A 102 -1.21 4.27 74.60
C LEU A 102 -0.09 4.41 73.53
N GLU A 103 0.78 5.40 73.78
CA GLU A 103 2.17 5.66 73.34
C GLU A 103 2.55 5.96 71.86
N GLN A 104 3.65 6.72 71.73
CA GLN A 104 4.21 7.28 70.50
C GLN A 104 5.68 6.81 70.26
N PRO A 105 6.68 7.61 69.79
CA PRO A 105 7.43 7.18 68.61
C PRO A 105 8.94 7.02 68.85
N TYR A 106 9.69 6.62 67.81
CA TYR A 106 11.14 6.81 67.81
C TYR A 106 11.67 7.42 66.50
N ALA A 107 12.43 8.51 66.64
CA ALA A 107 13.20 9.13 65.59
C ALA A 107 14.63 9.44 66.07
N ARG A 108 15.62 9.14 65.22
CA ARG A 108 17.02 9.58 65.27
C ARG A 108 17.43 9.79 63.81
N LYS A 109 17.98 10.91 63.32
CA LYS A 109 19.06 11.81 63.82
C LYS A 109 20.36 11.07 64.14
N LEU A 110 21.38 11.19 63.27
CA LEU A 110 22.38 12.26 63.34
C LEU A 110 23.18 12.36 62.01
N GLU A 111 23.44 13.60 61.59
CA GLU A 111 24.73 14.23 61.20
C GLU A 111 25.81 13.39 60.46
N VAL A 112 26.31 13.80 59.28
CA VAL A 112 27.06 15.04 58.90
C VAL A 112 28.53 15.05 59.36
N THR A 113 29.45 15.05 58.39
CA THR A 113 30.80 15.64 58.49
C THR A 113 31.17 16.32 57.17
N LYS A 114 31.99 17.38 57.24
CA LYS A 114 32.59 18.10 56.11
C LYS A 114 34.11 17.83 56.05
N ALA A 115 34.66 17.92 54.85
CA ALA A 115 35.88 18.66 54.52
C ALA A 115 35.71 19.10 53.03
N ASP A 116 35.94 20.33 52.56
CA ASP A 116 37.08 21.26 52.75
C ASP A 116 38.31 20.73 51.97
N GLU A 117 38.99 21.47 51.08
CA GLU A 117 39.10 22.93 50.84
C GLU A 117 39.65 23.24 49.41
N LEU A 118 39.46 24.48 48.91
CA LEU A 118 40.37 25.36 48.10
C LEU A 118 41.11 24.86 46.82
N GLU A 119 41.51 25.68 45.84
CA GLU A 119 41.09 26.99 45.27
C GLU A 119 41.81 27.17 43.90
N ASP A 120 41.80 28.38 43.30
CA ASP A 120 42.72 28.91 42.27
C ASP A 120 42.76 28.33 40.82
N GLU A 121 43.05 29.10 39.76
CA GLU A 121 42.76 30.52 39.44
C GLU A 121 43.03 30.79 37.91
N LEU A 122 42.92 32.05 37.47
CA LEU A 122 43.30 32.62 36.15
C LEU A 122 42.44 32.24 34.90
N SER A 123 41.78 33.10 34.10
CA SER A 123 41.72 34.57 33.84
C SER A 123 42.41 35.11 32.56
N TRP A 124 41.89 36.25 32.04
CA TRP A 124 42.26 37.02 30.82
C TRP A 124 41.81 36.39 29.46
N GLU A 125 40.84 36.96 28.70
CA GLU A 125 40.79 38.22 27.89
C GLU A 125 41.28 38.03 26.42
N GLU A 126 40.80 38.72 25.37
CA GLU A 126 39.86 39.87 25.24
C GLU A 126 39.20 40.01 23.83
N ARG A 127 38.08 40.77 23.74
CA ARG A 127 37.57 41.60 22.60
C ARG A 127 37.28 40.98 21.19
N ALA A 128 36.35 41.48 20.37
CA ALA A 128 35.27 42.48 20.55
C ALA A 128 34.24 42.43 19.38
N GLY A 129 33.05 43.00 19.63
CA GLY A 129 32.11 43.49 18.61
C GLY A 129 30.91 42.58 18.30
N ALA A 130 29.64 43.00 18.33
CA ALA A 130 28.87 44.11 18.91
C ALA A 130 27.44 43.99 18.34
N ASP A 131 26.45 44.47 19.09
CA ASP A 131 25.14 44.97 18.62
C ASP A 131 23.98 44.00 18.23
N ASN A 132 23.05 43.83 19.19
CA ASN A 132 21.70 44.45 19.19
C ASN A 132 20.42 43.57 19.34
N TYR A 133 19.63 43.94 20.36
CA TYR A 133 18.22 43.61 20.66
C TYR A 133 17.86 42.17 21.12
N PRO A 134 16.80 41.98 21.95
CA PRO A 134 16.94 41.20 23.18
C PRO A 134 15.94 40.03 23.33
N ALA A 135 16.05 39.32 24.45
CA ALA A 135 15.06 38.37 24.93
C ALA A 135 14.13 39.04 25.97
N ASP A 136 12.88 38.57 26.01
CA ASP A 136 11.89 38.64 27.11
C ASP A 136 10.64 37.86 26.61
N GLU A 137 9.86 37.13 27.41
CA GLU A 137 10.10 36.57 28.75
C GLU A 137 9.20 35.30 28.93
N ASN A 138 9.31 34.58 30.05
CA ASN A 138 8.46 33.40 30.31
C ASN A 138 7.15 33.79 31.03
N GLU A 139 5.99 33.75 30.34
CA GLU A 139 4.70 33.77 31.04
C GLU A 139 4.16 32.36 31.29
N THR A 140 4.41 31.89 32.51
CA THR A 140 3.72 30.75 33.11
C THR A 140 2.30 31.17 33.48
N TYR A 141 1.27 30.55 32.91
CA TYR A 141 -0.11 30.80 33.34
C TYR A 141 -0.55 29.77 34.39
N SER A 142 -0.71 30.24 35.62
CA SER A 142 -1.26 29.48 36.74
C SER A 142 -2.79 29.50 36.76
N GLU A 143 -3.38 28.49 37.36
CA GLU A 143 -4.80 28.47 37.69
C GLU A 143 -5.12 29.55 38.74
N LYS A 144 -6.14 30.37 38.51
CA LYS A 144 -7.11 30.72 39.58
C LYS A 144 -8.45 31.26 39.08
N GLU A 145 -9.47 30.62 39.65
CA GLU A 145 -10.87 30.99 39.85
C GLU A 145 -11.27 32.46 39.62
N PHE A 146 -12.44 32.68 38.98
CA PHE A 146 -13.55 33.37 39.65
C PHE A 146 -14.92 33.06 39.01
N SER A 147 -15.88 32.67 39.87
CA SER A 147 -17.36 32.70 39.68
C SER A 147 -17.98 32.24 38.34
N ASN A 148 -18.45 30.99 38.30
CA ASN A 148 -19.65 30.62 37.55
C ASN A 148 -20.92 31.13 38.27
N PRO A 149 -21.97 31.56 37.55
CA PRO A 149 -23.34 31.52 38.05
C PRO A 149 -24.01 30.17 37.75
N GLU A 150 -24.44 29.52 38.83
CA GLU A 150 -25.68 28.73 38.95
C GLU A 150 -26.90 29.45 38.33
N TYR A 151 -28.05 28.86 37.98
CA TYR A 151 -28.57 27.48 37.89
C TYR A 151 -29.32 27.37 36.51
N SER A 152 -30.09 26.34 36.10
CA SER A 152 -30.70 25.18 36.77
C SER A 152 -30.91 24.01 35.78
N THR A 153 -31.53 22.93 36.24
CA THR A 153 -32.29 21.98 35.40
C THR A 153 -33.62 21.69 36.08
N ASP A 154 -34.70 22.25 35.57
CA ASP A 154 -36.05 22.04 36.10
C ASP A 154 -36.95 21.42 35.03
N GLU A 155 -37.53 20.27 35.36
CA GLU A 155 -38.68 19.70 34.64
C GLU A 155 -39.94 20.48 35.06
N LEU A 156 -40.84 20.76 34.12
CA LEU A 156 -42.23 21.07 34.48
C LEU A 156 -43.19 20.69 33.35
N TYR A 157 -44.10 19.78 33.65
CA TYR A 157 -45.34 19.60 32.89
C TYR A 157 -46.18 20.87 32.99
N TYR A 158 -46.85 21.26 31.90
CA TYR A 158 -48.19 21.87 32.01
C TYR A 158 -49.01 21.57 30.75
N SER A 159 -50.25 21.12 30.97
CA SER A 159 -51.30 21.06 29.96
C SER A 159 -51.92 22.44 29.77
N GLY A 160 -52.42 22.71 28.56
CA GLY A 160 -53.12 23.95 28.24
C GLY A 160 -53.85 23.81 26.91
N GLU A 161 -55.14 23.48 27.00
CA GLU A 161 -56.06 23.60 25.86
C GLU A 161 -56.33 25.09 25.60
N ASP A 162 -56.47 25.47 24.34
CA ASP A 162 -57.36 26.59 23.98
C ASP A 162 -57.80 26.43 22.52
N THR A 163 -59.11 26.45 22.30
CA THR A 163 -59.74 26.14 21.00
C THR A 163 -60.07 27.39 20.21
N TYR A 164 -59.71 27.42 18.91
CA TYR A 164 -60.29 28.33 17.94
C TYR A 164 -60.70 27.60 16.67
N GLU A 165 -62.01 27.34 16.55
CA GLU A 165 -62.66 27.07 15.26
C GLU A 165 -62.68 28.35 14.41
N VAL A 166 -62.73 28.19 13.07
CA VAL A 166 -63.68 28.92 12.19
C VAL A 166 -63.59 28.34 10.76
N ASP A 167 -64.74 27.84 10.30
CA ASP A 167 -65.29 27.71 8.95
C ASP A 167 -64.44 27.25 7.74
N ARG A 168 -64.95 26.16 7.13
CA ARG A 168 -64.80 25.84 5.71
C ARG A 168 -65.83 26.63 4.89
N GLU A 169 -65.40 27.42 3.92
CA GLU A 169 -66.19 27.69 2.70
C GLU A 169 -65.67 26.86 1.52
N SER A 170 -66.50 26.69 0.47
CA SER A 170 -66.38 25.55 -0.47
C SER A 170 -66.61 25.92 -1.94
N PHE A 171 -65.96 25.15 -2.82
CA PHE A 171 -66.25 25.02 -4.26
C PHE A 171 -65.94 26.25 -5.16
N PRO A 172 -65.86 26.09 -6.51
CA PRO A 172 -66.19 24.92 -7.33
C PRO A 172 -65.03 24.25 -8.10
N GLU A 173 -65.30 23.03 -8.54
CA GLU A 173 -64.51 22.30 -9.55
C GLU A 173 -64.81 22.82 -10.96
N GLU A 174 -63.83 22.79 -11.87
CA GLU A 174 -64.06 23.04 -13.29
C GLU A 174 -63.69 21.81 -14.13
N LYS A 175 -64.62 21.34 -14.97
CA LYS A 175 -64.48 20.12 -15.76
C LYS A 175 -63.91 20.43 -17.14
N LEU A 176 -62.84 19.73 -17.54
CA LEU A 176 -62.42 19.67 -18.94
C LEU A 176 -62.42 18.22 -19.44
N SER A 177 -63.12 17.98 -20.56
CA SER A 177 -63.21 16.66 -21.20
C SER A 177 -62.35 16.62 -22.46
N ILE A 178 -61.60 15.54 -22.67
CA ILE A 178 -60.90 15.20 -23.92
C ILE A 178 -61.22 13.72 -24.21
N PRO A 179 -61.58 13.34 -25.46
CA PRO A 179 -62.30 12.10 -25.73
C PRO A 179 -61.42 10.85 -25.96
N GLN A 180 -62.07 9.68 -25.87
CA GLN A 180 -61.49 8.40 -26.27
C GLN A 180 -61.29 8.30 -27.78
N GLN A 181 -60.18 7.68 -28.23
CA GLN A 181 -60.09 7.04 -29.55
C GLN A 181 -59.45 5.65 -29.44
N MET A 182 -60.33 4.65 -29.50
CA MET A 182 -60.25 3.45 -30.34
C MET A 182 -58.88 2.77 -30.55
N TRP A 183 -58.76 1.55 -30.03
CA TRP A 183 -57.68 0.61 -30.35
C TRP A 183 -57.80 0.10 -31.79
N VAL A 184 -56.67 -0.14 -32.45
CA VAL A 184 -56.55 -0.93 -33.69
C VAL A 184 -55.24 -1.73 -33.62
N GLU A 185 -55.35 -3.06 -33.73
CA GLU A 185 -54.21 -3.97 -33.85
C GLU A 185 -53.78 -4.08 -35.33
N PRO A 186 -52.48 -4.20 -35.65
CA PRO A 186 -52.01 -4.70 -36.93
C PRO A 186 -51.66 -6.19 -36.85
N GLU A 187 -52.15 -6.96 -37.82
CA GLU A 187 -52.02 -8.43 -37.89
C GLU A 187 -50.60 -8.89 -38.26
N GLU A 188 -50.29 -10.17 -37.98
CA GLU A 188 -49.04 -10.82 -38.38
C GLU A 188 -48.89 -10.90 -39.92
N ILE A 189 -47.70 -10.58 -40.44
CA ILE A 189 -47.31 -10.96 -41.81
C ILE A 189 -45.98 -11.69 -41.75
N TRP A 190 -46.04 -13.01 -41.96
CA TRP A 190 -44.89 -13.89 -42.07
C TRP A 190 -44.20 -13.72 -43.42
N ILE A 191 -42.89 -13.43 -43.41
CA ILE A 191 -42.01 -13.51 -44.58
C ILE A 191 -40.70 -14.18 -44.15
N GLU A 192 -40.46 -15.38 -44.66
CA GLU A 192 -39.18 -16.08 -44.55
C GLU A 192 -38.18 -15.54 -45.59
N PRO A 193 -36.89 -15.41 -45.24
CA PRO A 193 -35.80 -15.37 -46.21
C PRO A 193 -34.91 -16.62 -46.08
N GLU A 194 -34.72 -17.34 -47.18
CA GLU A 194 -33.73 -18.43 -47.31
C GLU A 194 -32.28 -17.90 -47.44
N GLU A 195 -31.32 -18.81 -47.55
CA GLU A 195 -29.88 -18.57 -47.48
C GLU A 195 -29.29 -17.78 -48.67
N GLU A 196 -28.25 -16.97 -48.43
CA GLU A 196 -26.92 -17.09 -49.07
C GLU A 196 -25.94 -15.96 -48.66
N GLY A 197 -24.62 -16.22 -48.77
CA GLY A 197 -23.57 -15.17 -48.81
C GLY A 197 -22.73 -14.98 -47.53
N ILE A 198 -21.47 -15.44 -47.54
CA ILE A 198 -20.52 -15.31 -46.43
C ILE A 198 -19.34 -14.39 -46.82
N TYR A 199 -18.80 -13.66 -45.83
CA TYR A 199 -17.56 -12.86 -45.82
C TYR A 199 -17.62 -11.43 -46.40
N PRO A 200 -16.75 -10.49 -45.92
CA PRO A 200 -16.12 -10.37 -44.60
C PRO A 200 -16.23 -8.94 -43.99
N LEU A 201 -15.83 -8.74 -42.71
CA LEU A 201 -14.89 -7.67 -42.27
C LEU A 201 -14.70 -7.57 -40.73
N GLU A 202 -13.45 -7.29 -40.34
CA GLU A 202 -12.94 -6.56 -39.16
C GLU A 202 -13.61 -6.73 -37.77
N GLU A 203 -12.96 -7.56 -36.94
CA GLU A 203 -13.14 -7.63 -35.47
C GLU A 203 -12.20 -6.61 -34.77
N THR A 204 -12.76 -5.59 -34.11
CA THR A 204 -11.98 -4.51 -33.47
C THR A 204 -11.62 -4.83 -32.02
N VAL A 205 -10.42 -5.35 -31.77
CA VAL A 205 -9.94 -5.68 -30.42
C VAL A 205 -9.48 -4.42 -29.65
N TYR A 206 -10.33 -3.96 -28.73
CA TYR A 206 -9.91 -3.36 -27.45
C TYR A 206 -10.13 -4.41 -26.35
N GLY A 207 -9.29 -4.59 -25.34
CA GLY A 207 -8.08 -3.86 -24.97
C GLY A 207 -7.84 -4.07 -23.47
N GLU A 208 -7.16 -5.16 -23.11
CA GLU A 208 -7.20 -5.75 -21.76
C GLU A 208 -6.68 -4.84 -20.62
N GLU A 209 -7.23 -5.04 -19.42
CA GLU A 209 -7.02 -4.18 -18.26
C GLU A 209 -5.69 -4.47 -17.51
N GLU A 210 -5.07 -3.44 -16.92
CA GLU A 210 -3.94 -3.65 -16.01
C GLU A 210 -4.39 -4.23 -14.66
N PRO A 211 -3.79 -5.34 -14.18
CA PRO A 211 -4.03 -5.85 -12.84
C PRO A 211 -3.52 -4.88 -11.77
N LEU A 212 -4.22 -4.86 -10.63
CA LEU A 212 -3.87 -4.06 -9.46
C LEU A 212 -2.85 -4.76 -8.56
N LEU A 213 -2.39 -4.04 -7.53
CA LEU A 213 -1.40 -4.52 -6.55
C LEU A 213 -2.09 -5.41 -5.50
N ASP A 214 -1.65 -6.66 -5.34
CA ASP A 214 -2.12 -7.52 -4.25
C ASP A 214 -1.66 -6.98 -2.88
N GLU A 215 -2.51 -7.16 -1.87
CA GLU A 215 -2.13 -7.08 -0.46
C GLU A 215 -1.49 -8.39 0.02
N GLU A 216 -0.58 -8.34 1.00
CA GLU A 216 -0.72 -9.15 2.22
C GLU A 216 0.25 -8.76 3.37
N PHE A 217 0.10 -9.43 4.52
CA PHE A 217 0.59 -9.01 5.84
C PHE A 217 1.01 -10.20 6.75
N PHE A 218 1.54 -9.90 7.95
CA PHE A 218 1.99 -10.75 9.10
C PHE A 218 3.53 -10.83 9.27
N ILE A 219 4.16 -10.11 10.21
CA ILE A 219 4.24 -10.20 11.71
C ILE A 219 5.45 -11.02 12.19
N GLN A 220 6.24 -10.43 13.11
CA GLN A 220 7.03 -11.12 14.12
C GLN A 220 6.98 -10.32 15.43
N SER A 221 6.61 -10.98 16.52
CA SER A 221 6.80 -10.52 17.88
C SER A 221 8.05 -11.19 18.49
N GLU A 222 8.66 -10.52 19.47
CA GLU A 222 9.65 -11.12 20.37
C GLU A 222 9.23 -10.77 21.80
N GLU A 223 8.91 -11.79 22.60
CA GLU A 223 8.71 -11.65 24.04
C GLU A 223 10.01 -11.98 24.77
N GLU A 224 10.44 -11.09 25.66
CA GLU A 224 11.25 -11.46 26.82
C GLU A 224 10.40 -11.15 28.06
N GLY A 225 10.27 -12.14 28.95
CA GLY A 225 9.26 -12.12 30.00
C GLY A 225 9.58 -11.15 31.14
N ILE A 226 8.61 -10.30 31.49
CA ILE A 226 8.56 -9.61 32.78
C ILE A 226 7.29 -10.05 33.49
N ASN A 227 7.45 -10.83 34.57
CA ASN A 227 6.33 -11.31 35.37
C ASN A 227 5.81 -10.16 36.26
N TRP A 228 4.66 -9.59 35.89
CA TRP A 228 3.91 -8.64 36.72
C TRP A 228 2.74 -9.36 37.40
N PRO A 229 2.46 -9.07 38.69
CA PRO A 229 1.35 -9.70 39.40
C PRO A 229 0.00 -9.34 38.76
N SER A 230 -0.94 -10.28 38.85
CA SER A 230 -2.28 -10.19 38.28
C SER A 230 -3.08 -9.03 38.88
N PHE A 231 -3.30 -7.97 38.10
CA PHE A 231 -4.25 -6.92 38.44
C PHE A 231 -5.67 -7.37 38.02
N GLU A 232 -6.23 -8.31 38.76
CA GLU A 232 -7.65 -8.63 38.64
C GLU A 232 -8.48 -7.51 39.26
N SER A 233 -9.00 -6.63 38.41
CA SER A 233 -10.11 -5.75 38.75
C SER A 233 -11.10 -5.71 37.59
N GLU A 234 -12.28 -6.22 37.84
CA GLU A 234 -13.54 -6.06 37.11
C GLU A 234 -13.56 -4.87 36.12
N LEU A 235 -13.62 -5.13 34.79
CA LEU A 235 -14.28 -4.28 33.77
C LEU A 235 -14.08 -4.78 32.33
N GLY A 236 -15.17 -5.21 31.68
CA GLY A 236 -15.27 -5.38 30.22
C GLY A 236 -14.64 -6.66 29.61
N PRO A 237 -14.87 -6.90 28.30
CA PRO A 237 -14.23 -8.01 27.59
C PRO A 237 -12.74 -7.75 27.41
N ALA A 238 -11.92 -8.80 27.58
CA ALA A 238 -10.47 -8.71 27.44
C ALA A 238 -10.06 -8.16 26.05
N ILE A 239 -9.15 -7.17 26.03
CA ILE A 239 -8.63 -6.59 24.79
C ILE A 239 -7.89 -7.69 24.00
N PRO A 240 -8.25 -7.96 22.74
CA PRO A 240 -7.58 -9.00 21.94
C PRO A 240 -6.08 -8.73 21.80
N ALA A 241 -5.24 -9.77 21.92
CA ALA A 241 -3.79 -9.65 21.91
C ALA A 241 -3.25 -8.89 20.67
N TYR A 242 -3.87 -9.07 19.49
CA TYR A 242 -3.49 -8.35 18.26
C TYR A 242 -3.74 -6.83 18.34
N ILE A 243 -4.75 -6.39 19.09
CA ILE A 243 -5.01 -4.97 19.38
C ILE A 243 -3.91 -4.43 20.30
N THR A 244 -3.54 -5.19 21.33
CA THR A 244 -2.48 -4.79 22.27
C THR A 244 -1.10 -4.72 21.60
N GLU A 245 -0.76 -5.68 20.75
CA GLU A 245 0.45 -5.65 19.93
C GLU A 245 0.44 -4.46 18.97
N PHE A 246 -0.68 -4.24 18.25
CA PHE A 246 -0.81 -3.13 17.31
C PHE A 246 -0.71 -1.77 18.03
N ALA A 247 -1.43 -1.56 19.13
CA ALA A 247 -1.40 -0.33 19.92
C ALA A 247 0.01 -0.05 20.44
N THR A 248 0.71 -1.08 20.90
CA THR A 248 2.10 -0.99 21.36
C THR A 248 3.06 -0.59 20.24
N ASN A 249 2.91 -1.20 19.06
CA ASN A 249 3.77 -0.92 17.91
C ASN A 249 3.49 0.45 17.27
N LEU A 250 2.22 0.84 17.17
CA LEU A 250 1.80 2.17 16.71
C LEU A 250 2.26 3.25 17.72
N GLY A 251 2.12 3.01 19.03
CA GLY A 251 2.58 3.92 20.09
C GLY A 251 4.09 4.16 20.05
N LYS A 252 4.89 3.10 19.86
CA LYS A 252 6.34 3.19 19.62
C LYS A 252 6.67 4.02 18.37
N GLU A 253 5.93 3.86 17.27
CA GLU A 253 6.18 4.65 16.05
C GLU A 253 5.75 6.12 16.18
N TRP A 254 4.56 6.40 16.71
CA TRP A 254 4.04 7.76 16.83
C TRP A 254 4.85 8.59 17.83
N SER A 255 5.27 7.99 18.96
CA SER A 255 6.18 8.63 19.92
C SER A 255 7.52 8.97 19.26
N ARG A 256 8.15 8.02 18.54
CA ARG A 256 9.38 8.24 17.77
C ARG A 256 9.26 9.42 16.79
N LEU A 257 8.14 9.50 16.08
CA LEU A 257 7.87 10.59 15.12
C LEU A 257 7.70 11.95 15.81
N ARG A 258 7.14 11.95 17.03
CA ARG A 258 7.01 13.13 17.90
C ARG A 258 8.23 13.32 18.84
N LYS A 259 9.42 12.85 18.44
CA LYS A 259 10.69 12.98 19.18
C LYS A 259 10.67 12.43 20.63
N GLY A 260 9.78 11.47 20.93
CA GLY A 260 9.64 10.85 22.24
C GLY A 260 8.58 11.47 23.16
N SER A 261 7.87 12.52 22.74
CA SER A 261 6.84 13.19 23.55
C SER A 261 5.48 13.28 22.84
N PRO A 262 4.40 12.69 23.38
CA PRO A 262 4.36 11.80 24.55
C PRO A 262 5.15 10.50 24.33
N SER A 263 5.45 9.78 25.41
CA SER A 263 6.19 8.52 25.36
C SER A 263 5.40 7.41 24.66
N ALA A 264 6.12 6.37 24.24
CA ALA A 264 5.51 5.19 23.62
C ALA A 264 4.47 4.52 24.54
N GLY A 265 4.71 4.51 25.86
CA GLY A 265 3.79 3.94 26.84
C GLY A 265 2.49 4.73 26.99
N GLU A 266 2.58 6.06 27.09
CA GLU A 266 1.40 6.94 27.16
C GLU A 266 0.53 6.83 25.91
N ILE A 267 1.14 6.83 24.72
CA ILE A 267 0.41 6.66 23.46
C ILE A 267 -0.20 5.27 23.35
N THR A 268 0.48 4.22 23.82
CA THR A 268 -0.07 2.86 23.87
C THR A 268 -1.29 2.79 24.79
N LYS A 269 -1.21 3.36 26.00
CA LYS A 269 -2.33 3.43 26.95
C LYS A 269 -3.52 4.20 26.36
N TRP A 270 -3.25 5.33 25.70
CA TRP A 270 -4.28 6.10 25.01
C TRP A 270 -4.95 5.31 23.87
N LEU A 271 -4.17 4.59 23.05
CA LEU A 271 -4.70 3.75 21.98
C LEU A 271 -5.58 2.59 22.50
N LEU A 272 -5.22 1.97 23.62
CA LEU A 272 -6.02 0.91 24.24
C LEU A 272 -7.36 1.43 24.76
N GLN A 273 -7.36 2.59 25.43
CA GLN A 273 -8.60 3.26 25.86
C GLN A 273 -9.45 3.68 24.66
N ASP A 274 -8.83 4.25 23.62
CA ASP A 274 -9.49 4.70 22.39
C ASP A 274 -10.12 3.54 21.59
N TYR A 275 -9.54 2.35 21.65
CA TYR A 275 -10.16 1.11 21.13
C TYR A 275 -11.40 0.71 21.94
N GLN A 276 -11.31 0.66 23.27
CA GLN A 276 -12.47 0.34 24.13
C GLN A 276 -13.60 1.37 23.97
N ASP A 277 -13.24 2.65 23.90
CA ASP A 277 -14.16 3.75 23.66
C ASP A 277 -14.85 3.60 22.28
N THR A 278 -14.12 3.13 21.27
CA THR A 278 -14.65 2.86 19.92
C THR A 278 -15.60 1.66 19.91
N LEU A 279 -15.27 0.57 20.61
CA LEU A 279 -16.16 -0.59 20.76
C LEU A 279 -17.49 -0.20 21.37
N GLU A 280 -17.48 0.52 22.50
CA GLU A 280 -18.71 0.93 23.18
C GLU A 280 -19.50 1.93 22.33
N GLY A 281 -18.81 2.90 21.70
CA GLY A 281 -19.45 3.83 20.76
C GLY A 281 -20.12 3.12 19.59
N ALA A 282 -19.48 2.08 19.03
CA ALA A 282 -20.04 1.26 17.96
C ALA A 282 -21.22 0.40 18.44
N ARG A 283 -21.13 -0.20 19.65
CA ARG A 283 -22.21 -0.96 20.28
C ARG A 283 -23.46 -0.10 20.51
N LEU A 284 -23.28 1.14 20.97
CA LEU A 284 -24.36 2.12 21.14
C LEU A 284 -24.94 2.54 19.79
N ARG A 285 -24.10 2.97 18.84
CA ARG A 285 -24.53 3.46 17.52
C ARG A 285 -25.25 2.39 16.70
N TRP A 286 -24.77 1.15 16.75
CA TRP A 286 -25.24 0.06 15.91
C TRP A 286 -26.02 -1.03 16.68
N LYS A 287 -26.57 -0.72 17.85
CA LYS A 287 -27.24 -1.66 18.79
C LYS A 287 -28.08 -2.76 18.09
N GLY A 288 -28.91 -2.41 17.11
CA GLY A 288 -29.72 -3.37 16.35
C GLY A 288 -28.92 -4.33 15.46
N ASN A 289 -27.85 -3.87 14.80
CA ASN A 289 -26.95 -4.71 13.99
C ASN A 289 -26.00 -5.53 14.87
N TYR A 290 -25.53 -4.93 15.98
CA TYR A 290 -24.65 -5.58 16.96
C TYR A 290 -25.36 -6.76 17.64
N ASN A 291 -26.58 -6.54 18.14
CA ASN A 291 -27.40 -7.58 18.76
C ASN A 291 -27.81 -8.69 17.77
N LYS A 292 -27.87 -8.40 16.47
CA LYS A 292 -28.10 -9.37 15.39
C LYS A 292 -26.81 -10.05 14.87
N GLY A 293 -25.67 -9.85 15.54
CA GLY A 293 -24.38 -10.43 15.16
C GLY A 293 -23.74 -9.89 13.88
N LYS A 294 -24.41 -8.98 13.15
CA LYS A 294 -23.94 -8.43 11.86
C LYS A 294 -22.61 -7.67 12.00
N TYR A 295 -22.39 -7.00 13.14
CA TYR A 295 -21.16 -6.28 13.42
C TYR A 295 -20.50 -6.85 14.69
N THR A 296 -19.40 -7.58 14.52
CA THR A 296 -18.66 -8.24 15.61
C THR A 296 -17.57 -7.34 16.20
N VAL A 297 -17.16 -7.63 17.44
CA VAL A 297 -15.99 -7.00 18.10
C VAL A 297 -14.73 -7.10 17.23
N GLU A 298 -14.55 -8.22 16.54
CA GLU A 298 -13.43 -8.48 15.65
C GLU A 298 -13.48 -7.61 14.37
N ALA A 299 -14.66 -7.44 13.77
CA ALA A 299 -14.83 -6.56 12.61
C ALA A 299 -14.58 -5.08 12.97
N ILE A 300 -15.12 -4.63 14.11
CA ILE A 300 -14.88 -3.26 14.62
C ILE A 300 -13.38 -3.08 14.95
N GLY A 301 -12.73 -4.09 15.52
CA GLY A 301 -11.30 -4.08 15.82
C GLY A 301 -10.42 -3.98 14.58
N ARG A 302 -10.68 -4.79 13.54
CA ARG A 302 -10.02 -4.65 12.23
C ARG A 302 -10.18 -3.24 11.66
N ALA A 303 -11.39 -2.70 11.65
CA ALA A 303 -11.68 -1.37 11.12
C ALA A 303 -10.99 -0.25 11.93
N TRP A 304 -10.94 -0.36 13.27
CA TRP A 304 -10.21 0.57 14.14
C TRP A 304 -8.69 0.52 13.90
N VAL A 305 -8.10 -0.68 13.77
CA VAL A 305 -6.69 -0.88 13.43
C VAL A 305 -6.35 -0.18 12.10
N ILE A 306 -7.13 -0.44 11.04
CA ILE A 306 -6.96 0.21 9.73
C ILE A 306 -7.09 1.73 9.87
N SER A 307 -8.15 2.22 10.49
CA SER A 307 -8.42 3.66 10.60
C SER A 307 -7.37 4.40 11.44
N ARG A 308 -6.81 3.81 12.50
CA ARG A 308 -5.69 4.40 13.26
C ARG A 308 -4.38 4.39 12.48
N GLN A 309 -4.11 3.39 11.63
CA GLN A 309 -2.99 3.44 10.69
C GLN A 309 -3.14 4.59 9.67
N GLU A 310 -4.30 4.72 9.05
CA GLU A 310 -4.58 5.80 8.09
C GLU A 310 -4.46 7.18 8.74
N ASN A 311 -5.03 7.36 9.94
CA ASN A 311 -4.93 8.60 10.72
C ASN A 311 -3.48 8.94 11.09
N MET A 312 -2.64 7.96 11.43
CA MET A 312 -1.20 8.21 11.65
C MET A 312 -0.54 8.75 10.37
N LYS A 313 -0.77 8.10 9.23
CA LYS A 313 -0.21 8.54 7.93
C LYS A 313 -0.66 9.95 7.57
N PHE A 314 -1.95 10.26 7.78
CA PHE A 314 -2.52 11.58 7.54
C PHE A 314 -1.89 12.67 8.41
N GLN A 315 -1.75 12.45 9.72
CA GLN A 315 -1.10 13.43 10.61
C GLN A 315 0.36 13.70 10.23
N ILE A 316 1.14 12.67 9.87
CA ILE A 316 2.52 12.82 9.39
C ILE A 316 2.56 13.65 8.11
N PHE A 317 1.58 13.48 7.22
CA PHE A 317 1.48 14.21 5.96
C PHE A 317 1.10 15.68 6.15
N SER A 318 0.09 16.03 6.96
CA SER A 318 -0.24 17.43 7.24
C SER A 318 0.90 18.16 7.96
N LEU A 319 1.66 17.48 8.83
CA LEU A 319 2.86 18.03 9.48
C LEU A 319 4.00 18.39 8.49
N SER A 320 3.92 17.99 7.21
CA SER A 320 4.90 18.41 6.20
C SER A 320 4.76 19.85 5.72
N GLY A 321 3.65 20.53 6.02
CA GLY A 321 3.38 21.92 5.64
C GLY A 321 3.19 22.16 4.13
N SER A 322 3.21 21.11 3.29
CA SER A 322 3.10 21.27 1.82
C SER A 322 1.68 21.60 1.33
N ILE A 323 0.67 21.43 2.18
CA ILE A 323 -0.76 21.62 1.87
C ILE A 323 -1.29 22.77 2.73
N LYS A 324 -2.16 23.62 2.18
CA LYS A 324 -2.74 24.77 2.90
C LYS A 324 -4.07 24.41 3.58
N PRO A 325 -4.29 24.79 4.85
CA PRO A 325 -5.58 24.60 5.51
C PRO A 325 -6.67 25.48 4.88
N LEU A 326 -7.94 25.07 5.01
CA LEU A 326 -9.11 25.85 4.56
C LEU A 326 -9.42 26.99 5.55
N LEU A 327 -8.76 28.14 5.36
CA LEU A 327 -8.94 29.33 6.17
C LEU A 327 -10.36 29.91 6.03
N ASN A 328 -10.98 30.30 7.15
CA ASN A 328 -12.34 30.89 7.22
C ASN A 328 -13.48 30.02 6.67
N PHE A 329 -13.28 28.71 6.49
CA PHE A 329 -14.29 27.79 5.98
C PHE A 329 -15.47 27.60 6.96
N LYS A 330 -16.60 28.26 6.67
CA LYS A 330 -17.85 28.24 7.45
C LYS A 330 -19.03 28.64 6.56
N PRO A 331 -20.29 28.24 6.86
CA PRO A 331 -21.45 28.72 6.12
C PRO A 331 -21.70 30.22 6.38
N PRO A 332 -22.48 30.92 5.53
CA PRO A 332 -22.70 32.37 5.64
C PRO A 332 -23.36 32.71 6.98
N ALA A 333 -22.94 33.82 7.61
CA ALA A 333 -23.52 34.24 8.90
C ALA A 333 -25.02 34.55 8.80
N VAL A 334 -25.45 35.08 7.65
CA VAL A 334 -26.86 35.31 7.32
C VAL A 334 -27.58 33.97 7.15
N SER A 335 -28.80 33.84 7.68
CA SER A 335 -29.64 32.67 7.42
C SER A 335 -30.29 32.76 6.04
N VAL A 336 -30.54 31.61 5.41
CA VAL A 336 -31.20 31.52 4.09
C VAL A 336 -32.51 30.75 4.22
N THR A 337 -33.48 31.03 3.36
CA THR A 337 -34.70 30.22 3.27
C THR A 337 -34.32 28.80 2.88
N MET A 338 -34.58 27.85 3.78
CA MET A 338 -34.21 26.45 3.62
C MET A 338 -35.25 25.71 2.77
N VAL A 339 -34.82 24.66 2.07
CA VAL A 339 -35.65 23.91 1.10
C VAL A 339 -35.55 22.40 1.29
N SER A 340 -36.57 21.68 0.85
CA SER A 340 -36.55 20.22 0.67
C SER A 340 -36.31 19.89 -0.80
N SER A 341 -35.70 18.73 -1.11
CA SER A 341 -35.50 18.27 -2.49
C SER A 341 -35.53 16.74 -2.57
N LYS A 342 -36.28 16.20 -3.54
CA LYS A 342 -36.34 14.76 -3.84
C LYS A 342 -34.98 14.14 -4.18
N LEU A 343 -33.96 14.96 -4.51
CA LEU A 343 -32.59 14.51 -4.80
C LEU A 343 -31.78 14.16 -3.54
N ILE A 344 -32.25 14.54 -2.35
CA ILE A 344 -31.57 14.42 -1.06
C ILE A 344 -32.51 13.72 -0.06
N SER A 345 -32.19 12.49 0.30
CA SER A 345 -32.97 11.71 1.27
C SER A 345 -32.99 12.40 2.65
N GLY A 346 -34.13 12.31 3.34
CA GLY A 346 -34.34 12.97 4.64
C GLY A 346 -34.52 14.50 4.58
N SER A 347 -34.36 15.15 3.42
CA SER A 347 -34.43 16.62 3.33
C SER A 347 -35.80 17.23 3.67
N SER A 348 -36.88 16.43 3.66
CA SER A 348 -38.20 16.82 4.16
C SER A 348 -38.28 16.91 5.69
N LYS A 349 -37.45 16.16 6.41
CA LYS A 349 -37.35 16.17 7.89
C LYS A 349 -36.20 17.08 8.38
N ALA A 350 -35.24 17.40 7.51
CA ALA A 350 -34.17 18.35 7.77
C ALA A 350 -33.87 19.15 6.48
N LEU A 351 -34.38 20.38 6.41
CA LEU A 351 -34.25 21.22 5.21
C LEU A 351 -32.76 21.56 4.93
N VAL A 352 -32.42 21.71 3.65
CA VAL A 352 -31.07 22.07 3.18
C VAL A 352 -31.01 23.50 2.65
N ALA A 353 -29.82 24.08 2.56
CA ALA A 353 -29.63 25.38 1.91
C ALA A 353 -29.84 25.25 0.39
N PRO A 354 -30.38 26.25 -0.33
CA PRO A 354 -30.61 26.15 -1.78
C PRO A 354 -29.35 25.89 -2.62
N ILE A 355 -28.17 26.29 -2.15
CA ILE A 355 -26.89 25.96 -2.79
C ILE A 355 -26.52 24.48 -2.68
N THR A 356 -26.95 23.81 -1.60
CA THR A 356 -26.73 22.37 -1.35
C THR A 356 -27.54 21.52 -2.33
N VAL A 357 -28.74 21.96 -2.73
CA VAL A 357 -29.51 21.30 -3.80
C VAL A 357 -28.78 21.43 -5.15
N LYS A 358 -28.36 22.65 -5.51
CA LYS A 358 -27.60 22.93 -6.73
C LYS A 358 -26.28 22.17 -6.81
N PHE A 359 -25.62 21.96 -5.68
CA PHE A 359 -24.44 21.10 -5.62
C PHE A 359 -24.75 19.67 -6.05
N VAL A 360 -25.84 19.08 -5.57
CA VAL A 360 -26.23 17.70 -5.91
C VAL A 360 -26.64 17.58 -7.38
N GLU A 361 -27.31 18.60 -7.93
CA GLU A 361 -27.63 18.70 -9.35
C GLU A 361 -26.34 18.72 -10.21
N GLU A 362 -25.39 19.60 -9.89
CA GLU A 362 -24.10 19.70 -10.60
C GLU A 362 -23.23 18.43 -10.40
N LEU A 363 -23.30 17.78 -9.24
CA LEU A 363 -22.57 16.53 -8.97
C LEU A 363 -23.14 15.36 -9.78
N ARG A 364 -24.47 15.18 -9.83
CA ARG A 364 -25.11 14.12 -10.65
C ARG A 364 -24.88 14.32 -12.17
N GLN A 365 -24.63 15.54 -12.62
CA GLN A 365 -24.19 15.79 -14.01
C GLN A 365 -22.75 15.35 -14.31
N ARG A 366 -21.86 15.36 -13.30
CA ARG A 366 -20.41 15.11 -13.44
C ARG A 366 -20.03 13.68 -13.10
N TYR A 367 -20.63 13.12 -12.06
CA TYR A 367 -20.47 11.72 -11.65
C TYR A 367 -21.69 10.92 -12.10
N ARG A 368 -21.52 10.12 -13.15
CA ARG A 368 -22.62 9.39 -13.81
C ARG A 368 -22.91 8.02 -13.20
N LYS A 369 -22.01 7.50 -12.34
CA LYS A 369 -22.24 6.27 -11.57
C LYS A 369 -23.27 6.53 -10.45
N PRO A 370 -24.04 5.52 -10.00
CA PRO A 370 -25.00 5.68 -8.91
C PRO A 370 -24.34 6.10 -7.60
N PHE A 371 -24.97 7.05 -6.89
CA PHE A 371 -24.62 7.43 -5.53
C PHE A 371 -25.85 7.97 -4.77
N ASP A 372 -25.88 7.70 -3.47
CA ASP A 372 -26.94 8.14 -2.55
C ASP A 372 -26.49 9.41 -1.82
N VAL A 373 -27.48 10.23 -1.43
CA VAL A 373 -27.28 11.52 -0.76
C VAL A 373 -28.32 11.68 0.34
N SER A 374 -27.89 12.03 1.56
CA SER A 374 -28.83 12.27 2.68
C SER A 374 -28.50 13.50 3.52
N ASN A 375 -29.54 14.03 4.17
CA ASN A 375 -29.46 15.02 5.25
C ASN A 375 -30.38 14.59 6.42
N TYR A 376 -30.05 14.99 7.65
CA TYR A 376 -30.81 14.62 8.85
C TYR A 376 -30.78 15.72 9.92
N ARG A 377 -31.63 15.61 10.95
CA ARG A 377 -31.68 16.58 12.06
C ARG A 377 -30.48 16.36 13.00
N GLY A 378 -29.71 17.40 13.26
CA GLY A 378 -28.42 17.33 13.97
C GLY A 378 -27.21 17.16 13.03
N HIS A 379 -27.38 17.35 11.72
CA HIS A 379 -26.33 17.17 10.74
C HIS A 379 -25.41 18.40 10.60
N GLY A 380 -24.14 18.17 10.26
CA GLY A 380 -23.07 19.17 10.19
C GLY A 380 -22.40 19.44 11.55
N GLY A 381 -21.10 19.74 11.54
CA GLY A 381 -20.31 19.98 12.76
C GLY A 381 -20.12 21.47 13.07
N GLY A 382 -20.20 21.85 14.35
CA GLY A 382 -19.87 23.20 14.82
C GLY A 382 -20.70 24.29 14.12
N SER A 383 -20.05 25.18 13.36
CA SER A 383 -20.72 26.25 12.60
C SER A 383 -21.64 25.78 11.47
N PHE A 384 -21.57 24.50 11.08
CA PHE A 384 -22.43 23.87 10.06
C PHE A 384 -23.68 23.19 10.65
N LEU A 385 -23.71 22.95 11.96
CA LEU A 385 -24.76 22.18 12.65
C LEU A 385 -26.17 22.72 12.38
N ASN A 386 -27.06 21.88 11.86
CA ASN A 386 -28.43 22.19 11.46
C ASN A 386 -28.58 23.33 10.43
N ARG A 387 -27.49 23.75 9.78
CA ARG A 387 -27.54 24.85 8.79
C ARG A 387 -27.77 24.38 7.36
N GLY A 388 -27.86 23.06 7.13
CA GLY A 388 -28.18 22.46 5.83
C GLY A 388 -27.13 22.71 4.74
N TYR A 389 -25.90 23.00 5.14
CA TYR A 389 -24.71 23.11 4.29
C TYR A 389 -23.85 21.83 4.31
N SER A 390 -24.34 20.75 4.94
CA SER A 390 -23.65 19.46 5.05
C SER A 390 -24.49 18.32 4.45
N LEU A 391 -23.84 17.32 3.85
CA LEU A 391 -24.42 16.15 3.19
C LEU A 391 -23.59 14.89 3.46
N ASP A 392 -24.25 13.76 3.73
CA ASP A 392 -23.59 12.46 3.70
C ASP A 392 -23.78 11.87 2.29
N LEU A 393 -22.68 11.44 1.67
CA LEU A 393 -22.62 10.90 0.32
C LEU A 393 -22.11 9.46 0.34
N PHE A 394 -22.82 8.55 -0.32
CA PHE A 394 -22.54 7.11 -0.29
C PHE A 394 -22.35 6.55 -1.70
N LEU A 395 -21.25 5.83 -1.93
CA LEU A 395 -21.02 5.03 -3.13
C LEU A 395 -21.46 3.57 -2.91
N LYS A 396 -21.40 2.78 -3.97
CA LYS A 396 -21.58 1.31 -3.93
C LYS A 396 -20.20 0.63 -4.03
N GLY A 397 -20.13 -0.65 -3.65
CA GLY A 397 -18.89 -1.42 -3.61
C GLY A 397 -18.00 -1.08 -2.40
N LEU A 398 -17.13 -2.02 -2.02
CA LEU A 398 -16.11 -1.85 -0.99
C LEU A 398 -14.83 -2.57 -1.43
N ASP A 399 -13.68 -2.05 -1.03
CA ASP A 399 -12.40 -2.75 -1.15
C ASP A 399 -12.17 -3.75 0.00
N GLU A 400 -11.02 -4.43 -0.03
CA GLU A 400 -10.64 -5.44 0.97
C GLU A 400 -10.51 -4.83 2.37
N ARG A 401 -10.03 -3.58 2.45
CA ARG A 401 -9.91 -2.74 3.65
C ARG A 401 -11.26 -2.21 4.17
N LYS A 402 -12.37 -2.42 3.44
CA LYS A 402 -13.74 -1.93 3.66
C LYS A 402 -13.93 -0.40 3.55
N PHE A 403 -13.10 0.25 2.73
CA PHE A 403 -13.35 1.59 2.19
C PHE A 403 -14.06 1.51 0.83
N TYR A 404 -14.51 2.64 0.28
CA TYR A 404 -14.90 2.69 -1.14
C TYR A 404 -13.67 2.50 -2.05
N PRO A 405 -13.79 1.81 -3.20
CA PRO A 405 -12.66 1.51 -4.09
C PRO A 405 -11.85 2.74 -4.49
N TYR A 406 -10.52 2.68 -4.35
CA TYR A 406 -9.62 3.83 -4.48
C TYR A 406 -9.83 4.66 -5.76
N LYS A 407 -9.88 4.00 -6.93
CA LYS A 407 -10.07 4.69 -8.23
C LYS A 407 -11.37 5.50 -8.25
N GLU A 408 -12.44 4.96 -7.66
CA GLU A 408 -13.78 5.55 -7.66
C GLU A 408 -13.94 6.64 -6.61
N ALA A 409 -13.33 6.48 -5.43
CA ALA A 409 -13.26 7.55 -4.43
C ALA A 409 -12.51 8.78 -4.96
N ILE A 410 -11.44 8.59 -5.75
CA ILE A 410 -10.72 9.67 -6.44
C ILE A 410 -11.59 10.30 -7.55
N GLU A 411 -12.26 9.50 -8.38
CA GLU A 411 -13.17 9.97 -9.43
C GLU A 411 -14.33 10.81 -8.84
N PHE A 412 -14.93 10.32 -7.76
CA PHE A 412 -16.03 10.98 -7.06
C PHE A 412 -15.60 12.30 -6.44
N LEU A 413 -14.49 12.35 -5.71
CA LEU A 413 -14.01 13.60 -5.10
C LEU A 413 -13.51 14.62 -6.12
N LYS A 414 -13.11 14.17 -7.31
CA LYS A 414 -12.91 15.06 -8.47
C LYS A 414 -14.23 15.64 -8.98
N ALA A 415 -15.28 14.84 -9.10
CA ALA A 415 -16.60 15.35 -9.45
C ALA A 415 -17.16 16.33 -8.39
N VAL A 416 -16.93 16.08 -7.09
CA VAL A 416 -17.24 17.00 -5.98
C VAL A 416 -16.51 18.34 -6.15
N LYS A 417 -15.19 18.31 -6.40
CA LYS A 417 -14.36 19.50 -6.70
C LYS A 417 -14.91 20.31 -7.88
N GLU A 418 -15.26 19.64 -8.98
CA GLU A 418 -15.77 20.29 -10.19
C GLU A 418 -17.21 20.82 -10.04
N ALA A 419 -18.07 20.16 -9.24
CA ALA A 419 -19.42 20.62 -8.90
C ALA A 419 -19.38 21.82 -7.94
N ALA A 420 -18.55 21.78 -6.91
CA ALA A 420 -18.33 22.88 -5.98
C ALA A 420 -17.81 24.13 -6.71
N ARG A 421 -16.88 23.96 -7.67
CA ARG A 421 -16.41 25.08 -8.52
C ARG A 421 -17.54 25.69 -9.35
N ALA A 422 -18.44 24.88 -9.91
CA ALA A 422 -19.54 25.35 -10.75
C ALA A 422 -20.52 26.27 -10.01
N ILE A 423 -20.85 25.92 -8.76
CA ILE A 423 -21.71 26.74 -7.87
C ILE A 423 -20.95 27.82 -7.09
N GLN A 424 -19.64 27.97 -7.32
CA GLN A 424 -18.73 28.87 -6.60
C GLN A 424 -18.70 28.61 -5.07
N ALA A 425 -18.68 27.35 -4.63
CA ALA A 425 -18.46 26.97 -3.25
C ALA A 425 -17.03 26.48 -3.01
N GLU A 426 -16.48 26.81 -1.84
CA GLU A 426 -15.46 25.97 -1.21
C GLU A 426 -16.13 24.73 -0.61
N TRP A 427 -15.38 23.64 -0.48
CA TRP A 427 -15.89 22.35 -0.03
C TRP A 427 -14.88 21.63 0.87
N ARG A 428 -15.37 20.81 1.79
CA ARG A 428 -14.56 19.95 2.65
C ARG A 428 -15.26 18.62 2.84
N VAL A 429 -14.52 17.52 2.85
CA VAL A 429 -15.03 16.17 3.09
C VAL A 429 -14.29 15.53 4.26
N ILE A 430 -15.02 14.89 5.17
CA ILE A 430 -14.43 13.93 6.10
C ILE A 430 -14.43 12.55 5.43
N TYR A 431 -13.24 11.97 5.26
CA TYR A 431 -13.07 10.60 4.75
C TYR A 431 -11.69 10.06 5.15
N ASN A 432 -11.67 8.99 5.95
CA ASN A 432 -10.47 8.55 6.67
C ASN A 432 -9.59 7.53 5.90
N ASP A 433 -9.59 7.57 4.56
CA ASP A 433 -8.60 6.86 3.72
C ASP A 433 -7.45 7.81 3.39
N PHE A 434 -6.23 7.48 3.82
CA PHE A 434 -5.08 8.36 3.62
C PHE A 434 -4.65 8.41 2.16
N SER A 435 -4.79 7.32 1.40
CA SER A 435 -4.41 7.28 -0.02
C SER A 435 -5.27 8.26 -0.83
N VAL A 436 -6.57 8.30 -0.55
CA VAL A 436 -7.55 9.21 -1.17
C VAL A 436 -7.31 10.64 -0.71
N ALA A 437 -7.23 10.87 0.61
CA ALA A 437 -7.05 12.20 1.17
C ALA A 437 -5.75 12.87 0.69
N LYS A 438 -4.64 12.12 0.66
CA LYS A 438 -3.35 12.59 0.14
C LYS A 438 -3.46 13.00 -1.33
N ALA A 439 -3.98 12.14 -2.20
CA ALA A 439 -4.03 12.40 -3.63
C ALA A 439 -4.90 13.62 -3.97
N ILE A 440 -6.08 13.74 -3.34
CA ILE A 440 -6.98 14.89 -3.54
C ILE A 440 -6.36 16.18 -2.99
N ASN A 441 -5.83 16.17 -1.76
CA ASN A 441 -5.24 17.36 -1.15
C ASN A 441 -3.97 17.83 -1.89
N GLN A 442 -3.17 16.91 -2.45
CA GLN A 442 -2.06 17.26 -3.33
C GLN A 442 -2.53 17.88 -4.65
N GLU A 443 -3.66 17.44 -5.22
CA GLU A 443 -4.20 18.00 -6.47
C GLU A 443 -4.91 19.35 -6.28
N THR A 444 -5.49 19.63 -5.11
CA THR A 444 -6.10 20.93 -4.80
C THR A 444 -5.12 21.92 -4.16
N GLY A 445 -3.98 21.43 -3.63
CA GLY A 445 -3.05 22.20 -2.80
C GLY A 445 -3.63 22.62 -1.45
N ARG A 446 -4.76 22.04 -1.04
CA ARG A 446 -5.54 22.42 0.15
C ARG A 446 -6.05 21.19 0.92
N GLU A 447 -6.29 21.33 2.22
CA GLU A 447 -6.89 20.29 3.05
C GLU A 447 -8.41 20.19 2.82
N ASN A 448 -8.80 19.74 1.61
CA ASN A 448 -10.21 19.50 1.27
C ASN A 448 -10.72 18.18 1.86
N VAL A 449 -9.89 17.16 1.96
CA VAL A 449 -10.20 15.90 2.66
C VAL A 449 -9.52 15.89 4.02
N ILE A 450 -10.29 15.69 5.09
CA ILE A 450 -9.83 15.68 6.48
C ILE A 450 -10.24 14.39 7.20
N PHE A 451 -9.62 14.15 8.36
CA PHE A 451 -9.88 12.99 9.21
C PHE A 451 -10.66 13.36 10.46
N VAL A 452 -11.69 12.57 10.81
CA VAL A 452 -12.34 12.60 12.13
C VAL A 452 -12.56 11.17 12.63
N GLY A 453 -12.02 10.86 13.80
CA GLY A 453 -12.00 9.51 14.37
C GLY A 453 -11.92 9.52 15.89
N LYS A 454 -13.09 9.56 16.56
CA LYS A 454 -13.21 9.44 18.02
C LYS A 454 -14.58 8.89 18.47
N ALA A 455 -14.62 8.32 19.67
CA ALA A 455 -15.86 8.18 20.42
C ALA A 455 -16.42 9.54 20.85
N VAL A 456 -17.73 9.60 21.09
CA VAL A 456 -18.41 10.75 21.72
C VAL A 456 -18.59 10.42 23.19
N LYS A 457 -18.23 11.37 24.07
CA LYS A 457 -18.32 11.21 25.52
C LYS A 457 -19.13 12.33 26.18
N ASP A 458 -19.73 12.03 27.32
CA ASP A 458 -20.40 13.01 28.18
C ASP A 458 -19.39 13.79 29.07
N LYS A 459 -19.91 14.67 29.93
CA LYS A 459 -19.11 15.41 30.93
C LYS A 459 -18.40 14.50 31.95
N ASN A 460 -18.89 13.28 32.13
CA ASN A 460 -18.38 12.28 33.08
C ASN A 460 -17.41 11.29 32.40
N ASN A 461 -16.92 11.58 31.19
CA ASN A 461 -16.04 10.73 30.39
C ASN A 461 -16.65 9.35 30.02
N ARG A 462 -17.98 9.19 30.13
CA ARG A 462 -18.73 8.00 29.70
C ARG A 462 -18.97 8.08 28.20
N VAL A 463 -18.82 6.96 27.49
CA VAL A 463 -19.11 6.90 26.05
C VAL A 463 -20.62 6.95 25.83
N ILE A 464 -21.06 7.86 24.96
CA ILE A 464 -22.47 8.09 24.59
C ILE A 464 -22.73 7.90 23.09
N GLY A 465 -21.70 7.58 22.31
CA GLY A 465 -21.85 7.27 20.88
C GLY A 465 -20.52 7.27 20.13
N LEU A 466 -20.60 7.19 18.80
CA LEU A 466 -19.44 7.16 17.91
C LEU A 466 -19.54 8.26 16.84
N ASN A 467 -18.46 9.04 16.71
CA ASN A 467 -18.22 9.94 15.58
C ASN A 467 -16.85 9.60 14.96
N TRP A 468 -16.81 8.45 14.31
CA TRP A 468 -15.60 7.88 13.75
C TRP A 468 -15.80 7.47 12.31
N HIS A 469 -15.25 8.27 11.40
CA HIS A 469 -15.26 7.96 9.97
C HIS A 469 -14.18 6.92 9.65
N GLY A 470 -14.44 6.01 8.73
CA GLY A 470 -13.53 4.91 8.49
C GLY A 470 -14.14 3.80 7.64
N PRO A 471 -13.47 2.65 7.55
CA PRO A 471 -13.99 1.49 6.84
C PRO A 471 -15.15 0.83 7.62
N ASP A 472 -16.08 0.19 6.93
CA ASP A 472 -17.18 -0.57 7.58
C ASP A 472 -16.58 -1.64 8.53
N PRO A 473 -17.08 -1.80 9.77
CA PRO A 473 -18.33 -1.26 10.34
C PRO A 473 -18.20 0.06 11.12
N LEU A 474 -17.16 0.86 10.89
CA LEU A 474 -17.12 2.26 11.33
C LEU A 474 -17.96 3.14 10.37
N ILE A 475 -17.97 4.46 10.54
CA ILE A 475 -18.86 5.34 9.76
C ILE A 475 -18.27 5.55 8.36
N LEU A 476 -18.69 4.73 7.40
CA LEU A 476 -18.30 4.87 6.00
C LEU A 476 -19.31 5.72 5.21
N HIS A 477 -18.91 6.95 4.93
CA HIS A 477 -19.47 7.83 3.90
C HIS A 477 -18.46 8.96 3.61
N PHE A 478 -18.71 9.78 2.60
CA PHE A 478 -18.08 11.09 2.48
C PHE A 478 -18.99 12.13 3.15
N HIS A 479 -18.61 12.63 4.32
CA HIS A 479 -19.34 13.73 4.98
C HIS A 479 -18.87 15.06 4.41
N LEU A 480 -19.66 15.63 3.50
CA LEU A 480 -19.38 16.88 2.80
C LEU A 480 -19.92 18.08 3.57
N ASP A 481 -19.09 19.10 3.74
CA ASP A 481 -19.48 20.48 4.08
C ASP A 481 -19.28 21.41 2.85
N LEU A 482 -20.15 22.41 2.70
CA LEU A 482 -20.10 23.42 1.64
C LEU A 482 -20.11 24.86 2.21
N ALA A 483 -19.18 25.69 1.77
CA ALA A 483 -19.12 27.11 2.11
C ALA A 483 -19.20 27.97 0.84
N PRO A 484 -20.23 28.82 0.64
CA PRO A 484 -20.30 29.73 -0.51
C PRO A 484 -19.09 30.68 -0.53
N SER A 485 -18.45 30.86 -1.69
CA SER A 485 -17.30 31.77 -1.82
C SER A 485 -17.67 33.21 -1.45
N ALA A 486 -16.75 33.92 -0.79
CA ALA A 486 -16.97 35.28 -0.31
C ALA A 486 -17.37 36.29 -1.41
N SER A 487 -17.06 36.00 -2.67
CA SER A 487 -17.49 36.75 -3.86
C SER A 487 -19.01 36.93 -3.99
N ILE A 488 -19.82 35.97 -3.50
CA ILE A 488 -21.28 36.00 -3.61
C ILE A 488 -21.92 36.79 -2.45
N SER A 489 -21.31 36.75 -1.26
CA SER A 489 -21.94 37.12 0.01
C SER A 489 -22.29 38.62 0.19
N ALA A 490 -21.93 39.48 -0.77
CA ALA A 490 -22.17 40.92 -0.69
C ALA A 490 -23.25 41.46 -1.67
N ARG A 491 -23.61 40.74 -2.74
CA ARG A 491 -24.55 41.21 -3.78
C ARG A 491 -25.44 40.15 -4.46
N GLY A 492 -25.26 38.85 -4.17
CA GLY A 492 -25.75 37.78 -5.05
C GLY A 492 -27.18 37.27 -4.88
N ILE A 493 -27.92 37.63 -3.82
CA ILE A 493 -29.23 37.00 -3.51
C ILE A 493 -30.34 38.05 -3.38
N ARG A 494 -30.84 38.52 -4.53
CA ARG A 494 -32.15 39.18 -4.64
C ARG A 494 -32.78 38.71 -5.96
N PRO A 495 -34.03 38.17 -5.96
CA PRO A 495 -34.64 37.67 -7.18
C PRO A 495 -35.04 38.85 -8.10
N SER A 496 -34.20 39.13 -9.10
CA SER A 496 -34.44 40.19 -10.08
C SER A 496 -35.07 39.62 -11.34
N ALA A 497 -36.39 39.69 -11.44
CA ALA A 497 -37.11 39.34 -12.66
C ALA A 497 -37.02 40.47 -13.70
N THR A 498 -35.97 40.46 -14.53
CA THR A 498 -35.87 41.29 -15.73
C THR A 498 -35.03 40.59 -16.82
N PRO A 499 -35.46 40.61 -18.10
CA PRO A 499 -34.73 39.96 -19.19
C PRO A 499 -33.53 40.80 -19.65
N VAL A 500 -32.37 40.17 -19.81
CA VAL A 500 -31.13 40.80 -20.29
C VAL A 500 -31.14 40.85 -21.83
N LYS A 501 -30.89 42.04 -22.40
CA LYS A 501 -30.64 42.20 -23.85
C LYS A 501 -29.20 41.82 -24.22
N PRO A 502 -28.94 41.30 -25.45
CA PRO A 502 -27.58 40.98 -25.89
C PRO A 502 -26.70 42.23 -26.05
N VAL A 503 -25.40 42.09 -25.77
CA VAL A 503 -24.40 43.13 -26.05
C VAL A 503 -23.36 42.58 -27.03
N THR A 504 -23.16 43.31 -28.13
CA THR A 504 -22.25 42.95 -29.22
C THR A 504 -20.77 43.09 -28.81
N PRO A 505 -19.87 42.19 -29.22
CA PRO A 505 -18.45 42.28 -28.88
C PRO A 505 -17.68 43.32 -29.71
N THR A 506 -16.69 43.95 -29.08
CA THR A 506 -15.73 44.92 -29.66
C THR A 506 -14.30 44.42 -29.37
N PRO A 507 -13.33 44.55 -30.29
CA PRO A 507 -12.21 43.60 -30.36
C PRO A 507 -11.09 43.77 -29.31
N ALA A 508 -10.29 42.71 -29.18
CA ALA A 508 -9.29 42.53 -28.11
C ALA A 508 -8.02 43.39 -28.27
N THR A 509 -7.53 43.90 -27.15
CA THR A 509 -6.24 44.60 -27.03
C THR A 509 -5.06 43.62 -27.17
N SER A 510 -3.99 44.05 -27.84
CA SER A 510 -2.80 43.24 -28.12
C SER A 510 -1.99 42.83 -26.87
N VAL A 511 -1.65 41.55 -26.76
CA VAL A 511 -0.72 41.02 -25.74
C VAL A 511 0.73 41.24 -26.18
N PRO A 512 1.64 41.74 -25.32
CA PRO A 512 3.04 41.96 -25.67
C PRO A 512 3.83 40.64 -25.81
N LYS A 513 4.72 40.60 -26.81
CA LYS A 513 5.57 39.45 -27.14
C LYS A 513 6.72 39.30 -26.11
N PRO A 514 6.86 38.15 -25.41
CA PRO A 514 7.97 37.93 -24.50
C PRO A 514 9.31 37.79 -25.24
N SER A 515 10.31 38.54 -24.80
CA SER A 515 11.69 38.40 -25.28
C SER A 515 12.34 37.18 -24.61
N GLN A 516 12.66 36.15 -25.40
CA GLN A 516 13.44 35.02 -24.91
C GLN A 516 14.93 35.37 -24.91
N SER A 517 15.51 35.56 -23.73
CA SER A 517 16.97 35.47 -23.59
C SER A 517 17.40 34.02 -23.84
N ALA A 518 18.46 33.83 -24.62
CA ALA A 518 18.95 32.50 -24.98
C ALA A 518 19.59 31.82 -23.76
N ALA A 519 18.80 31.02 -23.03
CA ALA A 519 19.31 30.17 -21.97
C ALA A 519 20.41 29.24 -22.50
N LYS A 520 21.45 29.00 -21.68
CA LYS A 520 22.52 28.06 -22.05
C LYS A 520 21.91 26.64 -22.16
N PRO A 521 22.19 25.88 -23.24
CA PRO A 521 21.73 24.50 -23.36
C PRO A 521 22.17 23.64 -22.17
N ALA A 522 21.33 22.67 -21.79
CA ALA A 522 21.62 21.77 -20.68
C ALA A 522 22.86 20.90 -20.98
N THR A 523 23.69 20.67 -19.96
CA THR A 523 24.96 19.91 -20.08
C THR A 523 24.75 18.50 -20.64
N GLU A 524 23.65 17.83 -20.28
CA GLU A 524 23.26 16.52 -20.82
C GLU A 524 23.07 16.56 -22.34
N LEU A 525 22.23 17.49 -22.83
CA LEU A 525 21.96 17.68 -24.25
C LEU A 525 23.26 17.96 -25.04
N VAL A 526 24.20 18.71 -24.48
CA VAL A 526 25.51 18.94 -25.13
C VAL A 526 26.36 17.65 -25.19
N ARG A 527 26.33 16.80 -24.16
CA ARG A 527 27.00 15.48 -24.19
C ARG A 527 26.37 14.54 -25.20
N PHE A 528 25.03 14.53 -25.31
CA PHE A 528 24.30 13.82 -26.36
C PHE A 528 24.80 14.24 -27.75
N VAL A 529 24.79 15.55 -28.03
CA VAL A 529 25.28 16.13 -29.28
C VAL A 529 26.72 15.72 -29.58
N GLN A 530 27.64 15.82 -28.61
CA GLN A 530 29.05 15.44 -28.78
C GLN A 530 29.21 13.96 -29.13
N ARG A 531 28.46 13.07 -28.48
CA ARG A 531 28.48 11.62 -28.77
C ARG A 531 27.93 11.30 -30.15
N ILE A 532 26.80 11.88 -30.55
CA ILE A 532 26.19 11.63 -31.87
C ILE A 532 27.07 12.19 -33.00
N LEU A 533 27.65 13.38 -32.84
CA LEU A 533 28.59 13.93 -33.82
C LEU A 533 29.84 13.06 -33.98
N ASN A 534 30.42 12.57 -32.89
CA ASN A 534 31.55 11.64 -32.98
C ASN A 534 31.18 10.35 -33.73
N ALA A 535 29.98 9.81 -33.45
CA ALA A 535 29.55 8.53 -33.97
C ALA A 535 29.13 8.56 -35.45
N ALA A 536 28.25 9.51 -35.84
CA ALA A 536 27.65 9.54 -37.17
C ALA A 536 28.32 10.53 -38.14
N GLU A 537 29.18 11.44 -37.63
CA GLU A 537 29.92 12.41 -38.45
C GLU A 537 31.45 12.21 -38.37
N GLY A 538 31.94 11.25 -37.59
CA GLY A 538 33.37 10.97 -37.43
C GLY A 538 34.15 12.05 -36.68
N GLU A 539 33.45 12.93 -35.96
CA GLU A 539 34.05 14.01 -35.18
C GLU A 539 34.88 13.48 -33.99
N ARG A 540 35.76 14.34 -33.44
CA ARG A 540 36.70 13.97 -32.36
C ARG A 540 36.55 14.90 -31.16
N LEU A 541 35.32 15.02 -30.66
CA LEU A 541 34.95 15.85 -29.52
C LEU A 541 35.09 15.06 -28.21
N ASN A 542 35.51 15.71 -27.13
CA ASN A 542 35.32 15.15 -25.79
C ASN A 542 33.84 15.29 -25.41
N PRO A 543 33.14 14.25 -24.93
CA PRO A 543 31.74 14.34 -24.49
C PRO A 543 31.64 14.93 -23.07
N ASP A 544 32.21 16.11 -22.88
CA ASP A 544 32.31 16.81 -21.60
C ASP A 544 31.03 17.57 -21.21
N GLY A 545 30.21 17.96 -22.18
CA GLY A 545 29.03 18.81 -22.04
C GLY A 545 29.29 20.30 -22.26
N ALA A 546 30.47 20.68 -22.75
CA ALA A 546 30.84 22.06 -23.05
C ALA A 546 30.55 22.41 -24.53
N LEU A 547 29.71 23.43 -24.74
CA LEU A 547 29.47 24.00 -26.08
C LEU A 547 30.61 24.93 -26.52
N GLY A 548 31.84 24.42 -26.45
CA GLY A 548 33.07 25.13 -26.80
C GLY A 548 33.28 25.28 -28.31
N PRO A 549 34.39 25.93 -28.75
CA PRO A 549 34.65 26.20 -30.16
C PRO A 549 34.66 24.96 -31.05
N LEU A 550 35.19 23.83 -30.57
CA LEU A 550 35.20 22.55 -31.30
C LEU A 550 33.78 22.02 -31.52
N THR A 551 32.98 21.92 -30.45
CA THR A 551 31.58 21.48 -30.51
C THR A 551 30.73 22.36 -31.43
N LYS A 552 30.95 23.69 -31.39
CA LYS A 552 30.29 24.65 -32.30
C LYS A 552 30.72 24.47 -33.76
N GLY A 553 32.02 24.29 -34.02
CA GLY A 553 32.53 24.05 -35.38
C GLY A 553 32.01 22.75 -35.99
N ALA A 554 31.86 21.68 -35.18
CA ALA A 554 31.23 20.42 -35.59
C ALA A 554 29.74 20.60 -35.89
N LEU A 555 28.99 21.29 -35.00
CA LEU A 555 27.59 21.64 -35.25
C LEU A 555 27.39 22.48 -36.52
N GLU A 556 28.32 23.39 -36.83
CA GLU A 556 28.24 24.17 -38.07
C GLU A 556 28.49 23.31 -39.32
N ARG A 557 29.46 22.39 -39.27
CA ARG A 557 29.68 21.40 -40.35
C ARG A 557 28.44 20.55 -40.57
N PHE A 558 27.86 20.01 -39.49
CA PHE A 558 26.62 19.22 -39.51
C PHE A 558 25.44 20.01 -40.10
N ARG A 559 25.18 21.24 -39.61
CA ARG A 559 24.08 22.09 -40.09
C ARG A 559 24.24 22.50 -41.55
N ARG A 560 25.48 22.70 -42.02
CA ARG A 560 25.77 22.95 -43.44
C ARG A 560 25.60 21.69 -44.30
N LYS A 561 26.05 20.53 -43.84
CA LYS A 561 25.93 19.23 -44.52
C LYS A 561 24.47 18.85 -44.80
N TYR A 562 23.58 19.13 -43.87
CA TYR A 562 22.15 18.76 -43.95
C TYR A 562 21.20 19.94 -44.17
N SER A 563 21.69 21.06 -44.71
CA SER A 563 20.89 22.26 -45.05
C SER A 563 19.98 22.78 -43.92
N LEU A 564 20.42 22.60 -42.67
CA LEU A 564 19.65 23.01 -41.48
C LEU A 564 19.73 24.53 -41.27
N GLY A 565 20.88 25.12 -41.58
CA GLY A 565 21.19 26.54 -41.48
C GLY A 565 22.71 26.76 -41.42
N THR A 566 23.14 28.00 -41.15
CA THR A 566 24.56 28.32 -40.86
C THR A 566 24.81 28.42 -39.36
N GLY A 567 26.09 28.47 -38.97
CA GLY A 567 26.57 28.65 -37.60
C GLY A 567 26.42 27.43 -36.69
N GLY A 568 27.27 27.34 -35.66
CA GLY A 568 27.26 26.28 -34.64
C GLY A 568 26.17 26.41 -33.58
N VAL A 569 24.91 26.57 -34.00
CA VAL A 569 23.75 26.77 -33.12
C VAL A 569 23.06 25.43 -32.84
N LEU A 570 22.77 25.16 -31.57
CA LEU A 570 21.97 24.01 -31.14
C LEU A 570 20.53 24.46 -30.91
N ASP A 571 19.76 24.55 -32.00
CA ASP A 571 18.31 24.76 -31.99
C ASP A 571 17.55 23.43 -32.08
N SER A 572 16.23 23.43 -31.85
CA SER A 572 15.40 22.22 -31.90
C SER A 572 15.44 21.52 -33.25
N LYS A 573 15.59 22.26 -34.36
CA LYS A 573 15.78 21.69 -35.71
C LYS A 573 17.07 20.86 -35.78
N THR A 574 18.13 21.33 -35.14
CA THR A 574 19.42 20.63 -35.07
C THR A 574 19.37 19.43 -34.12
N GLU A 575 18.68 19.55 -32.98
CA GLU A 575 18.44 18.42 -32.08
C GLU A 575 17.66 17.29 -32.75
N ILE A 576 16.55 17.60 -33.44
CA ILE A 576 15.76 16.63 -34.21
C ILE A 576 16.63 15.96 -35.29
N ALA A 577 17.42 16.73 -36.05
CA ALA A 577 18.30 16.18 -37.08
C ALA A 577 19.37 15.24 -36.52
N LEU A 578 19.93 15.53 -35.34
CA LEU A 578 20.90 14.65 -34.68
C LEU A 578 20.23 13.36 -34.18
N ILE A 579 19.01 13.43 -33.68
CA ILE A 579 18.23 12.26 -33.25
C ILE A 579 17.88 11.35 -34.44
N GLN A 580 17.43 11.94 -35.54
CA GLN A 580 17.20 11.22 -36.79
C GLN A 580 18.48 10.55 -37.30
N ARG A 581 19.60 11.28 -37.36
CA ARG A 581 20.90 10.73 -37.79
C ARG A 581 21.45 9.67 -36.82
N ALA A 582 21.12 9.74 -35.52
CA ALA A 582 21.42 8.68 -34.56
C ALA A 582 20.59 7.40 -34.82
N PHE A 583 19.31 7.52 -35.19
CA PHE A 583 18.50 6.37 -35.59
C PHE A 583 18.95 5.75 -36.92
N GLU A 584 19.32 6.55 -37.91
CA GLU A 584 19.93 6.05 -39.15
C GLU A 584 21.26 5.34 -38.88
N GLU A 585 22.02 5.76 -37.87
CA GLU A 585 23.25 5.08 -37.44
C GLU A 585 22.97 3.73 -36.77
N LEU A 586 21.87 3.62 -36.01
CA LEU A 586 21.39 2.32 -35.52
C LEU A 586 20.88 1.42 -36.66
N ALA A 587 20.24 1.99 -37.67
CA ALA A 587 19.66 1.26 -38.80
C ALA A 587 20.67 0.88 -39.91
N GLN A 588 21.80 1.60 -40.04
CA GLN A 588 22.75 1.54 -41.18
C GLN A 588 22.12 1.85 -42.56
N GLN A 589 20.96 2.51 -42.56
CA GLN A 589 20.26 2.97 -43.76
C GLN A 589 19.60 4.31 -43.44
N SER A 590 19.39 5.14 -44.47
CA SER A 590 18.60 6.36 -44.30
C SER A 590 17.12 5.99 -44.20
N ILE A 591 16.41 6.58 -43.23
CA ILE A 591 15.00 6.29 -42.96
C ILE A 591 14.12 7.54 -42.84
N PHE A 592 14.69 8.74 -43.00
CA PHE A 592 13.98 10.02 -42.95
C PHE A 592 14.16 10.80 -44.25
N ALA A 593 13.06 11.22 -44.87
CA ALA A 593 13.10 11.98 -46.11
C ALA A 593 13.64 13.41 -45.94
N GLN A 594 13.54 13.99 -44.73
CA GLN A 594 14.09 15.30 -44.41
C GLN A 594 14.58 15.37 -42.96
N LEU A 595 15.83 15.79 -42.78
CA LEU A 595 16.41 15.98 -41.45
C LEU A 595 16.02 17.34 -40.83
N GLY A 596 15.78 17.31 -39.52
CA GLY A 596 15.40 18.46 -38.69
C GLY A 596 13.89 18.72 -38.59
N LEU A 597 13.04 17.85 -39.13
CA LEU A 597 11.58 17.94 -39.05
C LEU A 597 11.01 16.82 -38.17
N LEU A 598 10.23 17.17 -37.14
CA LEU A 598 9.56 16.19 -36.27
C LEU A 598 8.25 15.69 -36.93
N ASP A 599 8.41 15.00 -38.05
CA ASP A 599 7.33 14.40 -38.83
C ASP A 599 6.73 13.15 -38.17
N ALA A 600 5.75 12.54 -38.82
CA ALA A 600 5.08 11.33 -38.31
C ALA A 600 6.07 10.15 -38.16
N ARG A 601 6.98 9.95 -39.12
CA ARG A 601 7.96 8.86 -39.13
C ARG A 601 9.00 9.02 -38.02
N THR A 602 9.41 10.26 -37.74
CA THR A 602 10.33 10.60 -36.65
C THR A 602 9.65 10.38 -35.30
N LYS A 603 8.38 10.76 -35.15
CA LYS A 603 7.59 10.48 -33.93
C LYS A 603 7.41 8.98 -33.71
N GLU A 604 7.02 8.23 -34.75
CA GLU A 604 6.90 6.77 -34.75
C GLU A 604 8.23 6.11 -34.32
N THR A 605 9.35 6.54 -34.90
CA THR A 605 10.68 5.99 -34.59
C THR A 605 11.11 6.30 -33.15
N ILE A 606 10.83 7.51 -32.65
CA ILE A 606 11.06 7.86 -31.23
C ILE A 606 10.19 6.99 -30.32
N SER A 607 8.88 6.90 -30.58
CA SER A 607 7.95 6.08 -29.78
C SER A 607 8.34 4.60 -29.77
N LYS A 608 8.73 4.04 -30.93
CA LYS A 608 9.21 2.65 -31.05
C LYS A 608 10.53 2.43 -30.30
N PHE A 609 11.51 3.33 -30.47
CA PHE A 609 12.76 3.22 -29.72
C PHE A 609 12.52 3.34 -28.20
N LYS A 610 11.61 4.21 -27.77
CA LYS A 610 11.28 4.35 -26.36
C LYS A 610 10.56 3.13 -25.80
N SER A 611 9.65 2.49 -26.54
CA SER A 611 9.05 1.22 -26.10
C SER A 611 10.08 0.08 -26.06
N GLU A 612 10.95 -0.05 -27.07
CA GLU A 612 12.08 -0.99 -27.10
C GLU A 612 13.13 -0.77 -25.98
N ARG A 613 13.07 0.38 -25.28
CA ARG A 613 14.01 0.76 -24.21
C ARG A 613 13.33 1.02 -22.87
N GLY A 614 12.03 0.73 -22.72
CA GLY A 614 11.29 0.93 -21.46
C GLY A 614 11.05 2.39 -21.08
N LEU A 615 11.19 3.34 -22.01
CA LEU A 615 11.10 4.80 -21.77
C LEU A 615 9.68 5.38 -22.03
N GLY A 616 8.66 4.51 -22.14
CA GLY A 616 7.28 4.88 -22.46
C GLY A 616 6.99 5.03 -23.95
N PHE A 617 5.75 5.40 -24.29
CA PHE A 617 5.24 5.36 -25.67
C PHE A 617 5.13 6.73 -26.35
N ASN A 618 5.38 7.83 -25.63
CA ASN A 618 5.23 9.18 -26.17
C ASN A 618 6.47 9.62 -26.98
N ALA A 619 6.26 10.35 -28.08
CA ALA A 619 7.33 10.85 -28.94
C ALA A 619 8.10 12.06 -28.35
N THR A 620 8.30 12.10 -27.02
CA THR A 620 9.00 13.20 -26.33
C THR A 620 10.51 13.00 -26.34
N ILE A 621 11.23 14.07 -26.67
CA ILE A 621 12.69 14.16 -26.67
C ILE A 621 13.15 14.65 -25.30
N ASP A 622 13.07 13.75 -24.32
CA ASP A 622 13.54 13.96 -22.95
C ASP A 622 14.98 13.47 -22.74
N ALA A 623 15.55 13.79 -21.58
CA ALA A 623 16.95 13.48 -21.25
C ALA A 623 17.22 11.96 -21.19
N ALA A 624 16.23 11.16 -20.78
CA ALA A 624 16.35 9.70 -20.77
C ALA A 624 16.40 9.14 -22.20
N THR A 625 15.54 9.65 -23.09
CA THR A 625 15.52 9.32 -24.52
C THR A 625 16.86 9.66 -25.20
N ARG A 626 17.40 10.86 -24.95
CA ARG A 626 18.73 11.26 -25.45
C ARG A 626 19.85 10.37 -24.91
N ALA A 627 19.92 10.14 -23.60
CA ALA A 627 20.94 9.31 -22.99
C ALA A 627 20.95 7.88 -23.57
N ALA A 628 19.79 7.22 -23.60
CA ALA A 628 19.64 5.88 -24.13
C ALA A 628 20.01 5.79 -25.63
N LEU A 629 19.65 6.79 -26.43
CA LEU A 629 19.98 6.85 -27.86
C LEU A 629 21.49 7.00 -28.09
N ALA A 630 22.15 7.90 -27.35
CA ALA A 630 23.61 8.03 -27.42
C ALA A 630 24.33 6.77 -26.93
N ASP A 631 23.86 6.10 -25.87
CA ASP A 631 24.46 4.86 -25.38
C ASP A 631 24.20 3.66 -26.31
N ALA A 632 23.08 3.64 -27.05
CA ALA A 632 22.82 2.65 -28.08
C ALA A 632 23.78 2.82 -29.28
N VAL A 633 23.92 4.05 -29.78
CA VAL A 633 24.85 4.38 -30.88
C VAL A 633 26.30 4.14 -30.47
N THR A 634 26.71 4.54 -29.26
CA THR A 634 28.10 4.35 -28.78
C THR A 634 28.45 2.86 -28.68
N ARG A 635 27.56 2.02 -28.12
CA ARG A 635 27.77 0.57 -28.02
C ARG A 635 27.92 -0.13 -29.37
N ARG A 636 27.36 0.44 -30.45
CA ARG A 636 27.51 -0.08 -31.82
C ARG A 636 28.93 0.06 -32.37
N LEU A 637 29.63 1.12 -31.97
CA LEU A 637 30.96 1.47 -32.49
C LEU A 637 32.11 0.88 -31.67
N THR A 638 31.83 0.40 -30.46
CA THR A 638 32.77 -0.39 -29.66
C THR A 638 32.63 -1.88 -29.99
N PRO A 639 33.64 -2.56 -30.56
CA PRO A 639 33.61 -4.01 -30.72
C PRO A 639 33.55 -4.67 -29.34
N THR A 640 32.44 -5.34 -29.03
CA THR A 640 32.29 -6.05 -27.75
C THR A 640 33.34 -7.16 -27.67
N PRO A 641 34.19 -7.21 -26.63
CA PRO A 641 34.94 -8.43 -26.32
C PRO A 641 33.94 -9.58 -26.15
N PRO A 642 34.25 -10.81 -26.60
CA PRO A 642 33.34 -11.93 -26.43
C PRO A 642 32.99 -12.05 -24.94
N ALA A 643 31.70 -12.04 -24.62
CA ALA A 643 31.24 -12.08 -23.24
C ALA A 643 31.86 -13.30 -22.54
N PRO A 644 32.31 -13.18 -21.28
CA PRO A 644 32.80 -14.32 -20.53
C PRO A 644 31.62 -15.29 -20.36
N SER A 645 31.61 -16.36 -21.17
CA SER A 645 30.55 -17.35 -21.12
C SER A 645 30.54 -17.96 -19.73
N TYR A 646 29.49 -17.67 -18.95
CA TYR A 646 29.24 -18.39 -17.69
C TYR A 646 29.13 -19.87 -18.04
N SER A 647 30.20 -20.60 -17.71
CA SER A 647 30.51 -21.82 -18.43
C SER A 647 29.46 -22.89 -18.18
N LYS A 648 29.10 -23.65 -19.22
CA LYS A 648 28.29 -24.89 -19.13
C LYS A 648 28.92 -25.97 -18.21
N SER A 649 30.12 -25.70 -17.67
CA SER A 649 30.91 -26.58 -16.79
C SER A 649 30.30 -26.82 -15.40
N ALA A 650 29.28 -26.06 -14.98
CA ALA A 650 28.56 -26.36 -13.73
C ALA A 650 27.77 -27.69 -13.79
N ALA A 651 27.46 -28.18 -14.99
CA ALA A 651 26.68 -29.41 -15.19
C ALA A 651 27.41 -30.71 -14.77
N ALA A 652 28.74 -30.68 -14.60
CA ALA A 652 29.55 -31.86 -14.26
C ALA A 652 29.43 -32.33 -12.80
N GLY A 653 28.75 -31.56 -11.94
CA GLY A 653 28.62 -31.82 -10.50
C GLY A 653 27.20 -31.59 -9.98
N GLY A 654 26.21 -32.16 -10.67
CA GLY A 654 24.79 -31.97 -10.35
C GLY A 654 24.47 -32.18 -8.86
N ILE A 655 23.70 -31.26 -8.29
CA ILE A 655 23.33 -31.29 -6.86
C ILE A 655 22.55 -32.58 -6.59
N LYS A 656 23.13 -33.44 -5.74
CA LYS A 656 22.49 -34.70 -5.34
C LYS A 656 21.23 -34.43 -4.53
N VAL A 657 20.08 -34.58 -5.21
CA VAL A 657 18.77 -34.72 -4.59
C VAL A 657 18.78 -35.98 -3.73
N SER A 658 18.23 -35.91 -2.52
CA SER A 658 18.16 -37.04 -1.59
C SER A 658 16.74 -37.60 -1.59
N ASP A 659 16.55 -38.84 -2.03
CA ASP A 659 15.22 -39.48 -2.06
C ASP A 659 14.61 -39.62 -0.65
N LYS A 660 15.45 -39.67 0.41
CA LYS A 660 14.97 -39.56 1.80
C LYS A 660 14.33 -38.20 2.08
N VAL A 661 14.94 -37.11 1.61
CA VAL A 661 14.37 -35.75 1.75
C VAL A 661 13.11 -35.62 0.89
N VAL A 662 13.11 -36.16 -0.34
CA VAL A 662 11.92 -36.21 -1.19
C VAL A 662 10.77 -36.89 -0.44
N SER A 663 10.95 -38.11 0.03
CA SER A 663 9.92 -38.86 0.78
C SER A 663 9.46 -38.17 2.08
N MET A 664 10.38 -37.49 2.78
CA MET A 664 10.05 -36.73 4.00
C MET A 664 9.27 -35.44 3.71
N VAL A 665 9.35 -34.89 2.51
CA VAL A 665 8.63 -33.68 2.08
C VAL A 665 7.32 -34.03 1.36
N GLU A 666 7.31 -35.10 0.56
CA GLU A 666 6.18 -35.61 -0.22
C GLU A 666 4.92 -35.81 0.62
N ARG A 667 5.07 -36.26 1.87
CA ARG A 667 3.98 -36.42 2.85
C ARG A 667 3.16 -35.16 3.13
N TYR A 668 3.65 -33.99 2.74
CA TYR A 668 2.98 -32.70 2.91
C TYR A 668 2.30 -32.20 1.62
N ARG A 669 2.36 -32.97 0.52
CA ARG A 669 1.80 -32.61 -0.79
C ARG A 669 0.37 -32.06 -0.73
N PRO A 670 -0.62 -32.64 0.00
CA PRO A 670 -1.97 -32.06 0.06
C PRO A 670 -2.03 -30.64 0.68
N LEU A 671 -1.18 -30.36 1.69
CA LEU A 671 -1.09 -29.02 2.28
C LEU A 671 -0.38 -28.04 1.34
N VAL A 672 0.61 -28.53 0.58
CA VAL A 672 1.31 -27.73 -0.43
C VAL A 672 0.42 -27.43 -1.63
N GLU A 673 -0.40 -28.37 -2.09
CA GLU A 673 -1.33 -28.18 -3.20
C GLU A 673 -2.46 -27.23 -2.83
N ALA A 674 -2.97 -27.29 -1.59
CA ALA A 674 -3.89 -26.29 -1.05
C ALA A 674 -3.28 -24.88 -1.00
N ALA A 675 -2.03 -24.73 -0.52
CA ALA A 675 -1.34 -23.44 -0.49
C ALA A 675 -0.95 -22.94 -1.89
N ALA A 676 -0.56 -23.84 -2.80
CA ALA A 676 -0.26 -23.56 -4.20
C ALA A 676 -1.48 -22.96 -4.92
N ALA A 677 -2.65 -23.59 -4.77
CA ALA A 677 -3.92 -23.10 -5.31
C ALA A 677 -4.32 -21.75 -4.70
N LYS A 678 -4.22 -21.61 -3.36
CA LYS A 678 -4.54 -20.38 -2.62
C LYS A 678 -3.72 -19.16 -3.06
N TYR A 679 -2.45 -19.35 -3.43
CA TYR A 679 -1.51 -18.26 -3.70
C TYR A 679 -1.02 -18.17 -5.14
N GLY A 680 -1.46 -19.06 -6.03
CA GLY A 680 -1.00 -19.15 -7.41
C GLY A 680 0.52 -19.40 -7.49
N VAL A 681 1.06 -20.26 -6.64
CA VAL A 681 2.50 -20.60 -6.57
C VAL A 681 2.69 -22.08 -6.93
N ASP A 682 3.69 -22.38 -7.75
CA ASP A 682 4.03 -23.75 -8.17
C ASP A 682 4.29 -24.68 -6.96
N SER A 683 3.52 -25.76 -6.84
CA SER A 683 3.64 -26.77 -5.78
C SER A 683 5.02 -27.43 -5.75
N ALA A 684 5.63 -27.70 -6.90
CA ALA A 684 6.97 -28.27 -6.98
C ALA A 684 8.05 -27.27 -6.52
N LEU A 685 7.82 -25.96 -6.68
CA LEU A 685 8.70 -24.92 -6.10
C LEU A 685 8.57 -24.90 -4.57
N ILE A 686 7.36 -24.99 -4.02
CA ILE A 686 7.12 -25.03 -2.57
C ILE A 686 7.79 -26.26 -1.94
N LEU A 687 7.58 -27.46 -2.51
CA LEU A 687 8.26 -28.70 -2.10
C LEU A 687 9.79 -28.54 -2.21
N GLY A 688 10.28 -27.90 -3.27
CA GLY A 688 11.69 -27.55 -3.47
C GLY A 688 12.26 -26.64 -2.36
N VAL A 689 11.49 -25.66 -1.88
CA VAL A 689 11.87 -24.79 -0.75
C VAL A 689 11.86 -25.55 0.57
N ILE A 690 10.86 -26.39 0.85
CA ILE A 690 10.84 -27.22 2.08
C ILE A 690 12.07 -28.15 2.12
N ALA A 691 12.41 -28.78 0.99
CA ALA A 691 13.60 -29.61 0.86
C ALA A 691 14.92 -28.81 0.94
N ALA A 692 14.90 -27.53 0.55
CA ALA A 692 16.04 -26.63 0.66
C ALA A 692 16.29 -26.18 2.11
N GLU A 693 15.24 -25.80 2.84
CA GLU A 693 15.31 -25.21 4.18
C GLU A 693 15.32 -26.26 5.30
N SER A 694 14.29 -27.10 5.39
CA SER A 694 14.12 -28.06 6.51
C SER A 694 14.47 -29.50 6.17
N GLY A 695 14.51 -29.86 4.90
CA GLY A 695 14.59 -31.26 4.46
C GLY A 695 13.35 -32.09 4.83
N GLY A 696 12.21 -31.45 5.08
CA GLY A 696 10.97 -32.09 5.56
C GLY A 696 10.85 -32.20 7.08
N ASN A 697 11.78 -31.61 7.85
CA ASN A 697 11.68 -31.58 9.31
C ASN A 697 10.80 -30.41 9.80
N LYS A 698 9.53 -30.68 10.13
CA LYS A 698 8.60 -29.68 10.68
C LYS A 698 9.06 -29.06 12.01
N ASP A 699 9.91 -29.75 12.77
CA ASP A 699 10.34 -29.34 14.11
C ASP A 699 11.71 -28.63 14.09
N LEU A 700 12.27 -28.35 12.91
CA LEU A 700 13.53 -27.64 12.78
C LEU A 700 13.41 -26.20 13.29
N VAL A 701 14.30 -25.82 14.20
CA VAL A 701 14.53 -24.44 14.62
C VAL A 701 15.97 -24.05 14.27
N ALA A 702 16.16 -23.04 13.42
CA ALA A 702 17.46 -22.52 13.06
C ALA A 702 18.12 -21.74 14.22
N LYS A 703 19.45 -21.59 14.18
CA LYS A 703 20.23 -20.76 15.14
C LYS A 703 19.87 -19.25 15.14
N SER A 704 18.95 -18.83 14.28
CA SER A 704 18.36 -17.49 14.15
C SER A 704 16.89 -17.42 14.59
N GLY A 705 16.31 -18.51 15.10
CA GLY A 705 14.94 -18.59 15.60
C GLY A 705 13.87 -18.95 14.57
N TYR A 706 14.21 -19.01 13.28
CA TYR A 706 13.28 -19.48 12.24
C TYR A 706 12.88 -20.94 12.49
N THR A 707 11.61 -21.25 12.27
CA THR A 707 10.96 -22.51 12.66
C THR A 707 10.16 -23.10 11.50
N GLY A 708 10.04 -24.43 11.46
CA GLY A 708 9.08 -25.11 10.59
C GLY A 708 9.64 -25.62 9.26
N LEU A 709 8.73 -26.17 8.45
CA LEU A 709 9.02 -26.77 7.15
C LEU A 709 9.66 -25.80 6.16
N MET A 710 9.18 -24.56 6.09
CA MET A 710 9.67 -23.55 5.15
C MET A 710 10.65 -22.53 5.77
N GLN A 711 10.94 -22.63 7.09
CA GLN A 711 11.77 -21.68 7.85
C GLN A 711 11.38 -20.19 7.62
N SER A 712 10.10 -19.94 7.28
CA SER A 712 9.62 -18.62 6.85
C SER A 712 9.55 -17.60 7.99
N ASP A 713 9.39 -18.08 9.23
CA ASP A 713 9.06 -17.26 10.39
C ASP A 713 9.50 -17.89 11.73
N LYS A 714 9.38 -17.18 12.85
CA LYS A 714 9.86 -17.58 14.19
C LYS A 714 8.72 -18.05 15.10
N GLY A 715 9.05 -18.95 16.03
CA GLY A 715 8.17 -19.32 17.14
C GLY A 715 7.41 -20.63 16.93
N GLU A 716 6.75 -21.10 18.00
CA GLU A 716 6.31 -22.50 18.13
C GLU A 716 5.17 -22.87 17.16
N ILE A 717 4.28 -21.93 16.85
CA ILE A 717 3.15 -22.15 15.93
C ILE A 717 3.60 -22.63 14.54
N TYR A 718 4.79 -22.22 14.09
CA TYR A 718 5.33 -22.62 12.79
C TYR A 718 5.89 -24.05 12.75
N LYS A 719 5.89 -24.80 13.87
CA LYS A 719 6.07 -26.27 13.84
C LYS A 719 4.84 -27.00 13.30
N GLN A 720 3.68 -26.33 13.22
CA GLN A 720 2.51 -26.86 12.56
C GLN A 720 2.72 -26.81 11.03
N PRO A 721 2.66 -27.97 10.31
CA PRO A 721 2.96 -28.01 8.87
C PRO A 721 2.13 -27.02 8.05
N ALA A 722 0.82 -26.96 8.29
CA ALA A 722 -0.10 -26.06 7.57
C ALA A 722 0.31 -24.59 7.72
N VAL A 723 0.58 -24.12 8.95
CA VAL A 723 0.96 -22.72 9.22
C VAL A 723 2.32 -22.39 8.59
N SER A 724 3.28 -23.31 8.63
CA SER A 724 4.59 -23.11 7.99
C SER A 724 4.50 -23.05 6.47
N ILE A 725 3.70 -23.93 5.85
CA ILE A 725 3.52 -24.00 4.41
C ILE A 725 2.73 -22.79 3.90
N ASP A 726 1.66 -22.39 4.59
CA ASP A 726 0.85 -21.22 4.24
C ASP A 726 1.70 -19.94 4.32
N SER A 727 2.39 -19.71 5.45
CA SER A 727 3.28 -18.56 5.65
C SER A 727 4.45 -18.50 4.65
N GLY A 728 5.10 -19.62 4.36
CA GLY A 728 6.21 -19.67 3.41
C GLY A 728 5.75 -19.47 1.96
N THR A 729 4.61 -20.05 1.57
CA THR A 729 4.04 -19.89 0.22
C THR A 729 3.56 -18.47 -0.02
N LYS A 730 2.88 -17.89 0.97
CA LYS A 730 2.49 -16.48 1.02
C LYS A 730 3.68 -15.54 0.77
N LYS A 731 4.81 -15.76 1.46
CA LYS A 731 6.04 -14.98 1.23
C LYS A 731 6.67 -15.20 -0.15
N LEU A 732 6.54 -16.39 -0.76
CA LEU A 732 6.94 -16.61 -2.16
C LEU A 732 6.08 -15.77 -3.13
N ARG A 733 4.76 -15.69 -2.91
CA ARG A 733 3.84 -14.82 -3.66
C ARG A 733 4.21 -13.35 -3.49
N ASP A 734 4.43 -12.89 -2.25
CA ASP A 734 4.87 -11.51 -1.96
C ASP A 734 6.18 -11.16 -2.70
N PHE A 735 7.15 -12.07 -2.67
CA PHE A 735 8.45 -11.84 -3.29
C PHE A 735 8.35 -11.87 -4.82
N ARG A 736 7.42 -12.65 -5.42
CA ARG A 736 7.11 -12.56 -6.85
C ARG A 736 6.63 -11.17 -7.22
N ILE A 737 5.64 -10.64 -6.50
CA ILE A 737 5.05 -9.32 -6.79
C ILE A 737 6.08 -8.19 -6.62
N ILE A 738 6.99 -8.29 -5.65
CA ILE A 738 8.09 -7.33 -5.54
C ILE A 738 9.05 -7.44 -6.73
N MET A 739 9.35 -8.64 -7.23
CA MET A 739 10.18 -8.81 -8.44
C MET A 739 9.47 -8.34 -9.72
N GLU A 740 8.18 -8.60 -9.87
CA GLU A 740 7.33 -8.10 -10.96
C GLU A 740 7.34 -6.57 -11.03
N ASN A 741 7.11 -5.89 -9.90
CA ASN A 741 7.16 -4.44 -9.83
C ASN A 741 8.57 -3.89 -10.12
N VAL A 742 9.61 -4.50 -9.55
CA VAL A 742 11.02 -4.13 -9.81
C VAL A 742 11.39 -4.29 -11.29
N LEU A 743 10.90 -5.30 -11.98
CA LEU A 743 11.13 -5.47 -13.42
C LEU A 743 10.29 -4.47 -14.24
N LYS A 744 9.02 -4.23 -13.85
CA LYS A 744 8.13 -3.26 -14.51
C LYS A 744 8.70 -1.83 -14.45
N GLU A 745 9.29 -1.43 -13.32
CA GLU A 745 10.09 -0.18 -13.17
C GLU A 745 11.24 -0.06 -14.18
N ARG A 746 11.75 -1.18 -14.70
CA ARG A 746 12.91 -1.29 -15.60
C ARG A 746 12.51 -1.63 -17.04
N GLY A 747 11.21 -1.61 -17.36
CA GLY A 747 10.70 -1.93 -18.70
C GLY A 747 10.75 -3.42 -19.07
N GLN A 748 10.93 -4.31 -18.08
CA GLN A 748 10.90 -5.76 -18.27
C GLN A 748 9.63 -6.34 -17.65
N ARG A 749 9.06 -7.41 -18.22
CA ARG A 749 8.03 -8.20 -17.55
C ARG A 749 8.63 -9.48 -16.97
N TYR A 750 8.15 -9.88 -15.79
CA TYR A 750 8.62 -11.08 -15.10
C TYR A 750 8.28 -12.37 -15.88
N ASP A 751 7.07 -12.46 -16.42
CA ASP A 751 6.58 -13.59 -17.21
C ASP A 751 7.34 -13.79 -18.54
N GLN A 752 7.95 -12.72 -19.07
CA GLN A 752 8.80 -12.76 -20.25
C GLN A 752 10.26 -13.17 -19.96
N LEU A 753 10.67 -13.29 -18.69
CA LEU A 753 11.96 -13.88 -18.35
C LEU A 753 11.93 -15.41 -18.53
N PRO A 754 13.05 -16.06 -18.88
CA PRO A 754 13.13 -17.52 -18.87
C PRO A 754 12.74 -18.11 -17.50
N GLU A 755 12.01 -19.23 -17.48
CA GLU A 755 11.55 -19.91 -16.25
C GLU A 755 12.68 -20.10 -15.22
N ALA A 756 13.87 -20.47 -15.67
CA ALA A 756 15.05 -20.63 -14.82
C ALA A 756 15.52 -19.33 -14.13
N GLU A 757 15.32 -18.16 -14.76
CA GLU A 757 15.65 -16.86 -14.16
C GLU A 757 14.52 -16.38 -13.23
N GLN A 758 13.25 -16.59 -13.60
CA GLN A 758 12.10 -16.37 -12.71
C GLN A 758 12.27 -17.12 -11.38
N LEU A 759 12.59 -18.42 -11.44
CA LEU A 759 12.83 -19.28 -10.28
C LEU A 759 14.09 -18.87 -9.50
N ARG A 760 15.16 -18.47 -10.19
CA ARG A 760 16.39 -17.97 -9.57
C ARG A 760 16.13 -16.68 -8.78
N LEU A 761 15.39 -15.73 -9.35
CA LEU A 761 14.98 -14.49 -8.67
C LEU A 761 14.18 -14.80 -7.39
N LEU A 762 13.17 -15.67 -7.45
CA LEU A 762 12.38 -16.06 -6.27
C LEU A 762 13.22 -16.76 -5.21
N ALA A 763 14.01 -17.77 -5.59
CA ALA A 763 14.83 -18.52 -4.65
C ALA A 763 15.87 -17.63 -3.94
N LEU A 764 16.42 -16.63 -4.64
CA LEU A 764 17.35 -15.67 -4.07
C LEU A 764 16.65 -14.57 -3.24
N ALA A 765 15.45 -14.15 -3.64
CA ALA A 765 14.61 -13.26 -2.84
C ALA A 765 14.17 -13.93 -1.52
N TYR A 766 13.87 -15.23 -1.54
CA TYR A 766 13.62 -16.01 -0.33
C TYR A 766 14.87 -16.11 0.54
N ASN A 767 16.03 -16.43 -0.04
CA ASN A 767 17.27 -16.63 0.71
C ASN A 767 17.91 -15.36 1.28
N ALA A 768 17.77 -14.22 0.59
CA ALA A 768 18.49 -12.98 0.90
C ALA A 768 17.58 -11.75 1.03
N GLY A 769 16.26 -11.92 0.95
CA GLY A 769 15.28 -10.84 0.94
C GLY A 769 15.11 -10.21 -0.45
N PRO A 770 13.88 -9.82 -0.85
CA PRO A 770 13.60 -9.27 -2.18
C PRO A 770 14.31 -7.94 -2.43
N VAL A 771 14.53 -7.12 -1.39
CA VAL A 771 15.25 -5.84 -1.51
C VAL A 771 16.72 -6.04 -1.95
N THR A 772 17.35 -7.14 -1.54
CA THR A 772 18.73 -7.47 -1.95
C THR A 772 18.78 -7.76 -3.45
N VAL A 773 17.82 -8.53 -3.97
CA VAL A 773 17.70 -8.82 -5.40
C VAL A 773 17.36 -7.53 -6.17
N ALA A 774 16.41 -6.73 -5.68
CA ALA A 774 16.01 -5.47 -6.29
C ALA A 774 17.16 -4.45 -6.41
N LYS A 775 18.01 -4.34 -5.37
CA LYS A 775 19.22 -3.50 -5.41
C LYS A 775 20.32 -4.09 -6.29
N ALA A 776 20.53 -5.40 -6.29
CA ALA A 776 21.48 -6.02 -7.21
C ALA A 776 21.10 -5.77 -8.68
N LEU A 777 19.80 -5.87 -9.02
CA LEU A 777 19.24 -5.49 -10.32
C LEU A 777 19.36 -3.97 -10.59
N GLN A 778 19.16 -3.11 -9.59
CA GLN A 778 19.39 -1.66 -9.72
C GLN A 778 20.85 -1.37 -10.11
N TYR A 779 21.82 -1.89 -9.37
CA TYR A 779 23.24 -1.62 -9.57
C TYR A 779 23.79 -2.20 -10.88
N ALA A 780 23.21 -3.30 -11.36
CA ALA A 780 23.53 -3.89 -12.65
C ALA A 780 22.93 -3.08 -13.82
N ALA A 781 21.73 -2.52 -13.67
CA ALA A 781 21.18 -1.56 -14.63
C ALA A 781 22.00 -0.26 -14.66
N GLU A 782 22.40 0.27 -13.49
CA GLU A 782 23.30 1.43 -13.35
C GLU A 782 24.66 1.21 -14.05
N SER A 783 25.21 -0.01 -14.01
CA SER A 783 26.45 -0.37 -14.70
C SER A 783 26.29 -0.67 -16.19
N GLY A 784 25.05 -0.56 -16.72
CA GLY A 784 24.72 -0.84 -18.12
C GLY A 784 24.65 -2.34 -18.48
N ASN A 785 24.71 -3.24 -17.48
CA ASN A 785 24.79 -4.69 -17.63
C ASN A 785 23.75 -5.42 -16.74
N PRO A 786 22.43 -5.20 -16.91
CA PRO A 786 21.40 -5.68 -15.98
C PRO A 786 21.38 -7.21 -15.78
N GLU A 787 21.76 -7.99 -16.79
CA GLU A 787 21.89 -9.45 -16.72
C GLU A 787 22.96 -9.92 -15.71
N ARG A 788 23.94 -9.08 -15.40
CA ARG A 788 25.08 -9.39 -14.53
C ARG A 788 24.83 -9.08 -13.04
N TRP A 789 23.57 -9.05 -12.63
CA TRP A 789 23.16 -8.67 -11.26
C TRP A 789 23.71 -9.58 -10.16
N LEU A 790 24.08 -10.81 -10.47
CA LEU A 790 24.75 -11.75 -9.56
C LEU A 790 26.28 -11.57 -9.48
N ASP A 791 26.88 -10.69 -10.27
CA ASP A 791 28.31 -10.38 -10.18
C ASP A 791 28.69 -9.83 -8.81
N GLY A 792 29.94 -10.07 -8.42
CA GLY A 792 30.45 -9.66 -7.10
C GLY A 792 30.35 -8.16 -6.83
N GLU A 793 30.42 -7.31 -7.85
CA GLU A 793 30.28 -5.86 -7.70
C GLU A 793 28.84 -5.44 -7.34
N HIS A 794 27.84 -6.11 -7.88
CA HIS A 794 26.43 -5.73 -7.70
C HIS A 794 25.79 -6.47 -6.51
N TYR A 795 25.96 -7.78 -6.42
CA TYR A 795 25.34 -8.58 -5.35
C TYR A 795 25.99 -8.32 -3.99
N LYS A 796 27.32 -8.14 -3.90
CA LYS A 796 27.97 -7.81 -2.60
C LYS A 796 27.64 -6.39 -2.13
N ARG A 797 27.51 -5.42 -3.04
CA ARG A 797 27.01 -4.06 -2.75
C ARG A 797 25.58 -4.11 -2.20
N ALA A 798 24.72 -4.95 -2.78
CA ALA A 798 23.34 -5.11 -2.31
C ALA A 798 23.23 -5.85 -0.96
N LEU A 799 24.07 -6.87 -0.74
CA LEU A 799 24.21 -7.53 0.56
C LEU A 799 24.69 -6.56 1.65
N LEU A 800 25.64 -5.66 1.34
CA LEU A 800 26.10 -4.61 2.26
C LEU A 800 24.96 -3.67 2.64
N PHE A 801 24.23 -3.13 1.64
CA PHE A 801 23.11 -2.21 1.84
C PHE A 801 21.98 -2.82 2.68
N THR A 802 21.60 -4.07 2.43
CA THR A 802 20.50 -4.73 3.16
C THR A 802 20.92 -5.31 4.51
N GLY A 803 22.21 -5.61 4.70
CA GLY A 803 22.69 -6.40 5.83
C GLY A 803 22.33 -7.89 5.73
N ALA A 804 21.91 -8.40 4.56
CA ALA A 804 21.35 -9.74 4.37
C ALA A 804 22.39 -10.90 4.40
N TYR A 805 23.38 -10.82 5.29
CA TYR A 805 24.41 -11.82 5.54
C TYR A 805 24.49 -12.11 7.05
N SER A 806 24.45 -13.40 7.42
CA SER A 806 24.45 -13.78 8.83
C SER A 806 25.88 -13.90 9.37
N LEU A 807 26.26 -12.98 10.27
CA LEU A 807 27.54 -13.05 11.00
C LEU A 807 27.71 -14.41 11.70
N LYS A 808 26.65 -14.91 12.35
CA LYS A 808 26.62 -16.20 13.07
C LYS A 808 26.78 -17.44 12.16
N GLN A 809 26.43 -17.33 10.87
CA GLN A 809 26.74 -18.39 9.88
C GLN A 809 28.17 -18.25 9.35
N ALA A 810 28.61 -17.02 9.08
CA ALA A 810 29.95 -16.73 8.59
C ALA A 810 31.04 -17.07 9.63
N GLU A 811 30.77 -16.86 10.91
CA GLU A 811 31.65 -17.10 12.07
C GLU A 811 32.43 -18.43 11.95
N ALA A 812 31.72 -19.54 11.72
CA ALA A 812 32.30 -20.88 11.65
C ALA A 812 33.22 -21.12 10.43
N SER A 813 33.14 -20.26 9.41
CA SER A 813 33.97 -20.32 8.20
C SER A 813 35.05 -19.23 8.13
N CYS A 814 34.78 -18.06 8.72
CA CYS A 814 35.61 -16.85 8.58
C CYS A 814 36.50 -16.60 9.81
N LEU A 815 36.11 -17.08 11.00
CA LEU A 815 36.86 -16.94 12.25
C LEU A 815 37.35 -18.31 12.76
N LYS A 816 37.49 -19.29 11.86
CA LYS A 816 37.90 -20.67 12.19
C LYS A 816 39.37 -20.69 12.59
N GLY A 817 39.65 -21.15 13.82
CA GLY A 817 41.01 -21.24 14.36
C GLY A 817 41.56 -19.93 14.92
N MET A 818 40.74 -18.87 14.99
CA MET A 818 41.05 -17.62 15.67
C MET A 818 40.90 -17.77 17.20
N ASP A 819 41.70 -17.01 17.95
CA ASP A 819 41.61 -16.92 19.41
C ASP A 819 40.22 -16.41 19.88
N PRO A 820 39.65 -16.90 21.00
CA PRO A 820 38.33 -16.47 21.48
C PRO A 820 38.19 -14.96 21.75
N LEU A 821 39.24 -14.27 22.21
CA LEU A 821 39.21 -12.84 22.49
C LEU A 821 39.26 -12.03 21.18
N GLU A 822 40.16 -12.38 20.25
CA GLU A 822 40.17 -11.73 18.93
C GLU A 822 38.83 -11.97 18.21
N LYS A 823 38.33 -13.21 18.22
CA LYS A 823 37.05 -13.59 17.63
C LYS A 823 35.88 -12.75 18.19
N THR A 824 35.90 -12.45 19.49
CA THR A 824 34.88 -11.61 20.14
C THR A 824 35.00 -10.17 19.66
N ALA A 825 36.19 -9.57 19.67
CA ALA A 825 36.42 -8.21 19.17
C ALA A 825 36.04 -8.05 17.67
N ARG A 826 36.37 -9.05 16.82
CA ARG A 826 35.95 -9.07 15.41
C ARG A 826 34.42 -9.14 15.25
N MET A 827 33.73 -9.88 16.12
CA MET A 827 32.27 -9.97 16.13
C MET A 827 31.64 -8.65 16.56
N GLU A 828 32.14 -7.99 17.60
CA GLU A 828 31.66 -6.68 18.08
C GLU A 828 31.87 -5.58 17.03
N GLU A 829 33.06 -5.52 16.42
CA GLU A 829 33.35 -4.60 15.31
C GLU A 829 32.39 -4.83 14.13
N ALA A 830 32.16 -6.08 13.76
CA ALA A 830 31.22 -6.43 12.71
C ALA A 830 29.77 -6.09 13.07
N VAL A 831 29.32 -6.35 14.31
CA VAL A 831 27.98 -5.96 14.77
C VAL A 831 27.81 -4.44 14.71
N ARG A 832 28.82 -3.64 15.05
CA ARG A 832 28.80 -2.18 14.91
C ARG A 832 28.61 -1.75 13.45
N VAL A 833 29.41 -2.28 12.52
CA VAL A 833 29.35 -1.91 11.09
C VAL A 833 28.10 -2.47 10.41
N TRP A 834 27.64 -3.66 10.79
CA TRP A 834 26.36 -4.23 10.34
C TRP A 834 25.18 -3.37 10.83
N ASN A 835 25.21 -2.86 12.06
CA ASN A 835 24.21 -1.90 12.56
C ASN A 835 24.24 -0.55 11.83
N GLN A 836 25.41 -0.10 11.36
CA GLN A 836 25.54 1.13 10.57
C GLN A 836 24.91 1.01 9.17
N TRP A 837 25.14 -0.12 8.49
CA TRP A 837 24.74 -0.29 7.09
C TRP A 837 23.40 -0.97 6.88
N ARG A 838 22.94 -1.85 7.78
CA ARG A 838 21.67 -2.56 7.58
C ARG A 838 20.51 -1.57 7.46
N ILE A 839 19.64 -1.80 6.47
CA ILE A 839 18.25 -1.36 6.59
C ILE A 839 17.68 -2.11 7.80
N GLY A 840 17.57 -1.42 8.95
CA GLY A 840 16.80 -1.97 10.07
C GLY A 840 15.40 -2.31 9.58
N THR A 841 14.84 -3.46 10.00
CA THR A 841 13.67 -4.16 9.41
C THR A 841 12.34 -3.40 9.41
N LYS A 842 12.35 -2.11 9.70
CA LYS A 842 11.25 -1.16 9.62
C LYS A 842 10.99 -0.76 8.16
N LYS A 843 9.76 -0.37 7.85
CA LYS A 843 9.27 -0.04 6.49
C LYS A 843 9.82 1.30 5.96
N VAL A 844 11.14 1.43 5.85
CA VAL A 844 11.78 2.56 5.14
C VAL A 844 11.56 2.36 3.65
N ASN A 845 11.24 3.43 2.91
CA ASN A 845 11.32 3.39 1.46
C ASN A 845 12.81 3.29 1.06
N TRP A 846 13.25 2.07 0.72
CA TRP A 846 14.63 1.74 0.38
C TRP A 846 15.11 2.36 -0.94
N GLN A 847 14.21 2.85 -1.79
CA GLN A 847 14.53 3.62 -2.99
C GLN A 847 15.01 5.04 -2.64
N LYS A 848 14.73 5.51 -1.41
CA LYS A 848 15.16 6.83 -0.88
C LYS A 848 16.35 6.76 0.08
N LEU A 849 16.85 5.57 0.39
CA LEU A 849 18.07 5.42 1.19
C LEU A 849 19.30 5.64 0.31
N GLN A 850 20.35 6.24 0.89
CA GLN A 850 21.62 6.41 0.21
C GLN A 850 22.27 5.04 -0.02
N ASP A 851 22.51 4.70 -1.29
CA ASP A 851 23.22 3.48 -1.65
C ASP A 851 24.70 3.55 -1.23
N PRO A 852 25.32 2.44 -0.78
CA PRO A 852 26.76 2.40 -0.53
C PRO A 852 27.55 2.69 -1.81
N PRO A 853 28.85 3.05 -1.68
CA PRO A 853 29.76 3.10 -2.82
C PRO A 853 29.84 1.75 -3.55
N LEU A 854 30.52 1.74 -4.70
CA LEU A 854 30.91 0.51 -5.39
C LEU A 854 31.61 -0.46 -4.41
N TRP A 855 31.30 -1.76 -4.53
CA TRP A 855 31.87 -2.80 -3.67
C TRP A 855 33.40 -2.77 -3.74
N SER A 856 33.95 -2.71 -4.95
CA SER A 856 35.38 -2.53 -5.22
C SER A 856 36.03 -1.32 -4.56
N SER A 857 35.25 -0.28 -4.22
CA SER A 857 35.75 0.92 -3.52
C SER A 857 35.59 0.83 -2.00
N VAL A 858 34.51 0.22 -1.51
CA VAL A 858 34.19 0.17 -0.06
C VAL A 858 34.76 -1.06 0.65
N SER A 859 35.01 -2.18 -0.06
CA SER A 859 35.42 -3.43 0.58
C SER A 859 36.76 -3.33 1.33
N ALA A 860 37.65 -2.43 0.91
CA ALA A 860 38.94 -2.19 1.55
C ALA A 860 38.84 -1.39 2.88
N SER A 861 37.72 -0.71 3.14
CA SER A 861 37.48 0.05 4.37
C SER A 861 36.50 -0.64 5.34
N LEU A 862 36.01 -1.84 5.01
CA LEU A 862 35.16 -2.65 5.87
C LEU A 862 35.98 -3.61 6.76
N PRO A 863 35.49 -3.97 7.96
CA PRO A 863 36.13 -4.99 8.80
C PRO A 863 36.33 -6.31 8.02
N PRO A 864 37.48 -6.99 8.12
CA PRO A 864 37.74 -8.22 7.36
C PRO A 864 36.69 -9.32 7.54
N PHE A 865 36.07 -9.39 8.73
CA PHE A 865 34.98 -10.33 9.00
C PHE A 865 33.67 -9.96 8.27
N ILE A 866 33.33 -8.68 8.12
CA ILE A 866 32.21 -8.21 7.29
C ILE A 866 32.42 -8.59 5.83
N VAL A 867 33.64 -8.34 5.31
CA VAL A 867 34.01 -8.72 3.94
C VAL A 867 33.84 -10.23 3.76
N CYS A 868 34.41 -11.05 4.64
CA CYS A 868 34.29 -12.50 4.57
C CYS A 868 32.83 -13.00 4.70
N ALA A 869 32.00 -12.38 5.53
CA ALA A 869 30.58 -12.74 5.68
C ALA A 869 29.75 -12.43 4.43
N ILE A 870 29.97 -11.27 3.81
CA ILE A 870 29.34 -10.89 2.54
C ILE A 870 29.79 -11.82 1.41
N GLU A 871 31.08 -12.14 1.34
CA GLU A 871 31.60 -13.10 0.37
C GLU A 871 31.06 -14.53 0.59
N PHE A 872 30.95 -14.97 1.85
CA PHE A 872 30.38 -16.25 2.20
C PHE A 872 28.92 -16.35 1.75
N LYS A 873 28.13 -15.29 1.92
CA LYS A 873 26.75 -15.22 1.43
C LYS A 873 26.70 -15.22 -0.10
N HIS A 874 27.52 -14.41 -0.77
CA HIS A 874 27.61 -14.37 -2.25
C HIS A 874 27.99 -15.73 -2.86
N ARG A 875 28.97 -16.44 -2.29
CA ARG A 875 29.41 -17.77 -2.77
C ARG A 875 28.40 -18.91 -2.56
N ASN A 876 27.41 -18.72 -1.68
CA ASN A 876 26.43 -19.76 -1.32
C ASN A 876 25.01 -19.49 -1.82
N SER A 877 24.62 -18.23 -2.05
CA SER A 877 23.26 -17.89 -2.50
C SER A 877 22.89 -18.52 -3.85
N PRO A 878 23.76 -18.54 -4.89
CA PRO A 878 23.47 -19.27 -6.13
C PRO A 878 23.26 -20.77 -5.91
N LYS A 879 24.10 -21.41 -5.09
CA LYS A 879 24.01 -22.85 -4.77
C LYS A 879 22.72 -23.21 -4.03
N TYR A 880 22.21 -22.29 -3.20
CA TYR A 880 20.92 -22.44 -2.54
C TYR A 880 19.77 -22.42 -3.56
N ALA A 881 19.80 -21.49 -4.53
CA ALA A 881 18.82 -21.45 -5.61
C ALA A 881 18.89 -22.69 -6.51
N GLU A 882 20.10 -23.15 -6.85
CA GLU A 882 20.33 -24.41 -7.57
C GLU A 882 19.80 -25.62 -6.78
N LYS A 883 19.94 -25.65 -5.45
CA LYS A 883 19.36 -26.70 -4.58
C LYS A 883 17.84 -26.72 -4.71
N ILE A 884 17.16 -25.56 -4.61
CA ILE A 884 15.70 -25.48 -4.80
C ILE A 884 15.31 -26.00 -6.19
N MET A 885 15.98 -25.54 -7.25
CA MET A 885 15.66 -25.93 -8.63
C MET A 885 15.87 -27.44 -8.87
N ALA A 886 16.89 -28.05 -8.26
CA ALA A 886 17.13 -29.49 -8.33
C ALA A 886 16.02 -30.30 -7.63
N TYR A 887 15.60 -29.91 -6.42
CA TYR A 887 14.48 -30.56 -5.75
C TYR A 887 13.15 -30.31 -6.47
N ARG A 888 12.87 -29.10 -6.95
CA ARG A 888 11.71 -28.79 -7.80
C ARG A 888 11.63 -29.70 -9.01
N ALA A 889 12.75 -29.86 -9.74
CA ALA A 889 12.79 -30.72 -10.92
C ALA A 889 12.43 -32.18 -10.59
N ARG A 890 12.83 -32.68 -9.41
CA ARG A 890 12.43 -34.00 -8.90
C ARG A 890 10.94 -34.06 -8.53
N PHE A 891 10.41 -33.08 -7.81
CA PHE A 891 8.97 -33.06 -7.46
C PHE A 891 8.06 -32.82 -8.67
N LYS A 892 8.56 -32.20 -9.75
CA LYS A 892 7.85 -32.08 -11.04
C LYS A 892 7.96 -33.35 -11.91
N SER A 893 8.72 -34.35 -11.48
CA SER A 893 8.85 -35.67 -12.10
C SER A 893 8.22 -36.80 -11.25
N LEU A 894 7.36 -36.44 -10.30
CA LEU A 894 6.65 -37.32 -9.34
C LEU A 894 5.17 -36.93 -9.30
#